data_AF-A0A3B6R735-F1
#
_entry.id   AF-A0A3B6R735-F1
#
_cell.length_a   1.000
_cell.length_b   1.000
_cell.length_c   1.000
_cell.angle_alpha   90.00
_cell.angle_beta   90.00
_cell.angle_gamma   90.00
#
_symmetry.space_group_name_H-M   'P 1'
#
loop_
_entity.id
_entity.type
_entity.pdbx_description
1 polymer ?
#
loop_
_entity_poly.entity_id
_entity_poly.type
_entity_poly.pdbx_seq_one_letter_code
_entity_poly.pdbx_strand_id
1 'polypeptide(L)'
;MEPRLILLKANTINAAAEEIVGILEGTTKHERNIFFRGWQGLGASTVLRVVAQRLKSSAAQEMKFQKVVHVDCSLWQSMRALQRAIAEELELPQSVMSMFDQHDEEDDFNGIDQGSRGVISDVTGEIFRKLYNSTFVVIFHNGNNHYIDLYECGLPITTFLSNKVLWTWGRRLRLYNEEEEDEFEKTASKADIDMGGQELRRNVLHEEAAKYIDILEPGTVVECFQYVWARKRAGCIDWRMHASNYWICDGIILEEGNPSAWEVGDALERYIYLDWIMEEDNPSEDEDEDAIDAYISGPNDRSVSATHQPLIHDDIGVLPLRATSFLLLADKSNGRRVKPLLSVVMFPDNNRLRVLHLSWCTFSFTSPPFLCCSHLRFLLLDHCTDIKDEEHKSKNQNGSCFQKLWVLDLRYTDWYSEKMMCLMDELRELNVEGVRDWRVVDLCGSKTRLVKLRVEADPDAATEITMHKPVPNMSNANHLKTIILESCVGLEQVVPDVLPPLLESFSFTVDDDAIAKISSISFQGLAKLKSVLLRGLMESLEELDLSGTAVKTLDLREVVARNLKQLIMLGCQKLQAIQWPRIGERPWWLEVLRVDTVQSGSSGQGNCEEKSKETIAATGSSQNIAVVAMKQDASFDKYIYVRDGRLLRSLVPVRASFELRGGHMEMSSSPASSVAVGDRGYAQRIRHPDHYLYARDIVFQYHLHVVAANEGAIRWMWACPPAPVVDTVKDWYVHIQVEEGMKKSGLLKQEGGTQGTITGATSIPDDICRLHAKMLHVHDCLSITSIPVPRDLVWTRLEQCRVERCPNISSVFAALKGSYTNYVMFCFYHLTTFWASQLLMARYIWNWNTIWQPSEHSFRDLEFLHLDYCPRLIHVLPLSVDMTTLPHLVTLEIVCCGDIMEIFPLDPERQEKQTIINFPELKHIHLHDLPRLQHICGSRMLAPKLETIKIRGCWSLKRLPAVAKKFPKVDCEKDWWDSLEWHEGDVNHHPSLYKPTHSRYYKKSQLPRGSVLR
;
A
#
# COMPACT_ATOMS: atom_id res chain seq x y z
N MET A 1 -35.40 -27.36 -0.95
CA MET A 1 -35.80 -28.45 -0.06
C MET A 1 -35.55 -27.90 1.33
N GLU A 2 -36.53 -27.93 2.23
CA GLU A 2 -36.32 -27.40 3.59
C GLU A 2 -35.32 -28.29 4.35
N PRO A 3 -34.44 -27.69 5.18
CA PRO A 3 -33.45 -28.43 5.96
C PRO A 3 -34.13 -29.36 6.95
N ARG A 4 -33.52 -30.52 7.21
CA ARG A 4 -33.99 -31.40 8.28
C ARG A 4 -33.60 -30.82 9.64
N LEU A 5 -34.58 -30.35 10.40
CA LEU A 5 -34.37 -29.82 11.76
C LEU A 5 -34.11 -30.94 12.78
N ILE A 6 -33.08 -30.78 13.61
CA ILE A 6 -32.72 -31.67 14.72
C ILE A 6 -32.51 -30.83 15.99
N LEU A 7 -33.29 -31.10 17.03
CA LEU A 7 -33.10 -30.50 18.35
C LEU A 7 -32.28 -31.44 19.24
N LEU A 8 -31.12 -30.96 19.70
CA LEU A 8 -30.23 -31.69 20.59
C LEU A 8 -30.80 -31.69 22.01
N LYS A 9 -30.76 -32.86 22.67
CA LYS A 9 -31.18 -33.01 24.07
C LYS A 9 -30.07 -32.62 25.05
N ALA A 10 -28.84 -32.51 24.54
CA ALA A 10 -27.67 -32.10 25.29
C ALA A 10 -27.86 -30.72 25.97
N ASN A 11 -27.37 -30.64 27.20
CA ASN A 11 -27.41 -29.44 28.05
C ASN A 11 -26.02 -28.93 28.46
N THR A 12 -24.95 -29.50 27.90
CA THR A 12 -23.55 -29.09 28.07
C THR A 12 -22.86 -29.10 26.72
N ILE A 13 -21.75 -28.35 26.58
CA ILE A 13 -20.98 -28.29 25.34
C ILE A 13 -20.43 -29.67 24.96
N ASN A 14 -19.97 -30.44 25.95
CA ASN A 14 -19.42 -31.78 25.73
C ASN A 14 -20.48 -32.79 25.27
N ALA A 15 -21.66 -32.79 25.89
CA ALA A 15 -22.76 -33.66 25.47
C ALA A 15 -23.24 -33.30 24.05
N ALA A 16 -23.34 -32.01 23.74
CA ALA A 16 -23.76 -31.55 22.40
C ALA A 16 -22.74 -31.96 21.34
N ALA A 17 -21.45 -31.83 21.63
CA ALA A 17 -20.40 -32.31 20.74
C ALA A 17 -20.45 -33.84 20.53
N GLU A 18 -20.89 -34.61 21.53
CA GLU A 18 -21.05 -36.07 21.45
C GLU A 18 -22.20 -36.45 20.51
N GLU A 19 -23.37 -35.81 20.68
CA GLU A 19 -24.53 -35.99 19.82
C GLU A 19 -24.21 -35.59 18.36
N ILE A 20 -23.52 -34.46 18.14
CA ILE A 20 -23.15 -33.99 16.80
C ILE A 20 -22.20 -34.96 16.11
N VAL A 21 -21.21 -35.53 16.81
CA VAL A 21 -20.31 -36.55 16.23
C VAL A 21 -21.12 -37.78 15.79
N GLY A 22 -22.07 -38.24 16.62
CA GLY A 22 -22.97 -39.34 16.24
C GLY A 22 -23.84 -39.02 15.01
N ILE A 23 -24.31 -37.78 14.88
CA ILE A 23 -25.06 -37.32 13.70
C ILE A 23 -24.16 -37.30 12.46
N LEU A 24 -22.94 -36.75 12.55
CA LEU A 24 -21.98 -36.74 11.45
C LEU A 24 -21.70 -38.15 10.90
N GLU A 25 -21.65 -39.15 11.77
CA GLU A 25 -21.46 -40.55 11.38
C GLU A 25 -22.73 -41.21 10.81
N GLY A 26 -23.91 -40.81 11.28
CA GLY A 26 -25.21 -41.38 10.90
C GLY A 26 -25.83 -40.78 9.63
N THR A 27 -25.34 -39.64 9.15
CA THR A 27 -25.90 -38.95 7.97
C THR A 27 -25.63 -39.67 6.65
N THR A 28 -26.56 -39.50 5.70
CA THR A 28 -26.46 -40.08 4.35
C THR A 28 -25.43 -39.34 3.50
N LYS A 29 -25.00 -39.90 2.36
CA LYS A 29 -24.04 -39.23 1.45
C LYS A 29 -24.56 -37.90 0.89
N HIS A 30 -25.88 -37.71 0.84
CA HIS A 30 -26.52 -36.53 0.26
C HIS A 30 -26.62 -35.36 1.24
N GLU A 31 -26.69 -35.62 2.55
CA GLU A 31 -26.71 -34.60 3.62
C GLU A 31 -25.28 -34.12 3.90
N ARG A 32 -24.78 -33.16 3.13
CA ARG A 32 -23.38 -32.71 3.17
C ARG A 32 -23.19 -31.46 3.99
N ASN A 33 -24.16 -30.57 3.98
CA ASN A 33 -24.09 -29.26 4.60
C ASN A 33 -24.90 -29.25 5.90
N ILE A 34 -24.22 -29.13 7.03
CA ILE A 34 -24.81 -29.27 8.36
C ILE A 34 -24.55 -27.98 9.12
N PHE A 35 -25.63 -27.32 9.54
CA PHE A 35 -25.58 -26.08 10.28
C PHE A 35 -25.89 -26.30 11.76
N PHE A 36 -25.13 -25.65 12.65
CA PHE A 36 -25.38 -25.67 14.09
C PHE A 36 -25.62 -24.27 14.63
N ARG A 37 -26.84 -24.03 15.14
CA ARG A 37 -27.32 -22.78 15.73
C ARG A 37 -26.86 -22.55 17.18
N GLY A 38 -26.39 -23.59 17.87
CA GLY A 38 -26.19 -23.51 19.32
C GLY A 38 -27.50 -23.40 20.10
N TRP A 39 -27.44 -22.78 21.27
CA TRP A 39 -28.62 -22.44 22.08
C TRP A 39 -28.92 -20.95 21.89
N GLN A 40 -29.72 -20.64 20.86
CA GLN A 40 -29.96 -19.27 20.42
C GLN A 40 -28.67 -18.48 20.08
N GLY A 41 -27.68 -19.15 19.44
CA GLY A 41 -26.38 -18.55 19.07
C GLY A 41 -25.26 -18.83 20.08
N LEU A 42 -25.61 -18.99 21.36
CA LEU A 42 -24.65 -19.29 22.41
C LEU A 42 -24.10 -20.73 22.31
N GLY A 43 -22.82 -20.89 22.62
CA GLY A 43 -22.11 -22.16 22.67
C GLY A 43 -21.75 -22.76 21.30
N ALA A 44 -22.25 -22.21 20.20
CA ALA A 44 -22.18 -22.84 18.88
C ALA A 44 -20.72 -23.07 18.41
N SER A 45 -19.92 -22.00 18.41
CA SER A 45 -18.50 -22.04 18.07
C SER A 45 -17.71 -22.96 19.03
N THR A 46 -18.04 -22.94 20.32
CA THR A 46 -17.34 -23.76 21.31
C THR A 46 -17.62 -25.25 21.13
N VAL A 47 -18.86 -25.62 20.84
CA VAL A 47 -19.24 -27.00 20.52
C VAL A 47 -18.50 -27.49 19.28
N LEU A 48 -18.47 -26.70 18.19
CA LEU A 48 -17.73 -27.07 16.97
C LEU A 48 -16.24 -27.31 17.24
N ARG A 49 -15.62 -26.51 18.13
CA ARG A 49 -14.23 -26.72 18.53
C ARG A 49 -14.03 -28.04 19.27
N VAL A 50 -14.93 -28.39 20.19
CA VAL A 50 -14.89 -29.68 20.90
C VAL A 50 -15.12 -30.85 19.93
N VAL A 51 -16.03 -30.70 18.97
CA VAL A 51 -16.23 -31.65 17.87
C VAL A 51 -14.92 -31.83 17.08
N ALA A 52 -14.25 -30.75 16.70
CA ALA A 52 -12.98 -30.80 15.99
C ALA A 52 -11.88 -31.52 16.79
N GLN A 53 -11.74 -31.20 18.08
CA GLN A 53 -10.77 -31.86 18.96
C GLN A 53 -11.02 -33.36 19.08
N ARG A 54 -12.28 -33.78 19.20
CA ARG A 54 -12.66 -35.20 19.29
C ARG A 54 -12.35 -35.93 17.99
N LEU A 55 -12.72 -35.36 16.85
CA LEU A 55 -12.48 -35.94 15.53
C LEU A 55 -10.96 -36.02 15.20
N LYS A 56 -10.14 -35.10 15.72
CA LYS A 56 -8.67 -35.12 15.56
C LYS A 56 -7.94 -36.04 16.54
N SER A 57 -8.57 -36.47 17.65
CA SER A 57 -7.93 -37.27 18.69
C SER A 57 -7.64 -38.72 18.25
N SER A 58 -6.61 -39.37 18.81
CA SER A 58 -6.17 -40.71 18.38
C SER A 58 -7.21 -41.83 18.61
N ALA A 59 -8.22 -41.60 19.46
CA ALA A 59 -9.35 -42.50 19.65
C ALA A 59 -10.32 -42.51 18.44
N ALA A 60 -10.19 -41.55 17.51
CA ALA A 60 -10.99 -41.42 16.29
C ALA A 60 -10.47 -42.26 15.10
N GLN A 61 -9.46 -43.11 15.29
CA GLN A 61 -8.89 -43.95 14.22
C GLN A 61 -9.87 -44.96 13.60
N GLU A 62 -11.08 -45.12 14.15
CA GLU A 62 -12.19 -45.92 13.60
C GLU A 62 -13.24 -45.08 12.83
N MET A 63 -13.06 -43.76 12.69
CA MET A 63 -14.05 -42.87 12.07
C MET A 63 -14.03 -42.86 10.53
N LYS A 64 -15.16 -42.49 9.91
CA LYS A 64 -15.39 -42.49 8.44
C LYS A 64 -14.55 -41.47 7.65
N PHE A 65 -13.95 -40.48 8.30
CA PHE A 65 -13.25 -39.37 7.66
C PHE A 65 -11.73 -39.55 7.75
N GLN A 66 -11.05 -39.57 6.61
CA GLN A 66 -9.59 -39.66 6.56
C GLN A 66 -8.90 -38.35 6.99
N LYS A 67 -9.60 -37.21 6.87
CA LYS A 67 -9.08 -35.89 7.24
C LYS A 67 -10.16 -35.07 7.94
N VAL A 68 -9.72 -34.25 8.89
CA VAL A 68 -10.55 -33.26 9.59
C VAL A 68 -9.92 -31.91 9.31
N VAL A 69 -10.66 -31.02 8.64
CA VAL A 69 -10.21 -29.66 8.33
C VAL A 69 -10.94 -28.72 9.28
N HIS A 70 -10.27 -28.27 10.33
CA HIS A 70 -10.84 -27.36 11.30
C HIS A 70 -10.37 -25.93 11.03
N VAL A 71 -11.30 -25.06 10.64
CA VAL A 71 -11.00 -23.66 10.31
C VAL A 71 -11.86 -22.72 11.14
N ASP A 72 -11.20 -21.98 12.04
CA ASP A 72 -11.85 -20.97 12.88
C ASP A 72 -11.71 -19.58 12.26
N CYS A 73 -12.73 -19.14 11.51
CA CYS A 73 -12.84 -17.77 10.99
C CYS A 73 -13.93 -16.97 11.72
N SER A 74 -14.13 -17.21 13.02
CA SER A 74 -15.12 -16.48 13.83
C SER A 74 -14.86 -14.97 13.87
N LEU A 75 -13.60 -14.55 13.76
CA LEU A 75 -13.22 -13.17 13.42
C LEU A 75 -12.99 -13.09 11.91
N TRP A 76 -14.06 -12.82 11.15
CA TRP A 76 -13.98 -12.74 9.70
C TRP A 76 -13.03 -11.63 9.27
N GLN A 77 -12.10 -11.96 8.37
CA GLN A 77 -11.20 -11.01 7.72
C GLN A 77 -11.54 -10.92 6.24
N SER A 78 -11.32 -12.00 5.48
CA SER A 78 -11.64 -12.07 4.05
C SER A 78 -11.62 -13.50 3.51
N MET A 79 -12.05 -13.69 2.25
CA MET A 79 -11.94 -14.97 1.55
C MET A 79 -10.47 -15.42 1.43
N ARG A 80 -9.53 -14.48 1.25
CA ARG A 80 -8.08 -14.73 1.29
C ARG A 80 -7.62 -15.33 2.61
N ALA A 81 -8.07 -14.79 3.74
CA ALA A 81 -7.72 -15.27 5.07
C ALA A 81 -8.30 -16.66 5.36
N LEU A 82 -9.55 -16.91 4.94
CA LEU A 82 -10.16 -18.24 4.99
C LEU A 82 -9.35 -19.27 4.18
N GLN A 83 -8.99 -18.93 2.93
CA GLN A 83 -8.18 -19.81 2.08
C GLN A 83 -6.81 -20.10 2.71
N ARG A 84 -6.17 -19.10 3.34
CA ARG A 84 -4.91 -19.26 4.05
C ARG A 84 -5.06 -20.21 5.25
N ALA A 85 -6.09 -20.03 6.07
CA ALA A 85 -6.35 -20.90 7.22
C ALA A 85 -6.58 -22.36 6.79
N ILE A 86 -7.30 -22.58 5.67
CA ILE A 86 -7.46 -23.93 5.09
C ILE A 86 -6.09 -24.50 4.64
N ALA A 87 -5.25 -23.70 3.99
CA ALA A 87 -3.93 -24.14 3.52
C ALA A 87 -2.99 -24.50 4.68
N GLU A 88 -3.03 -23.74 5.79
CA GLU A 88 -2.27 -23.99 7.01
C GLU A 88 -2.72 -25.29 7.69
N GLU A 89 -4.03 -25.47 7.86
CA GLU A 89 -4.64 -26.67 8.44
C GLU A 89 -4.35 -27.94 7.62
N LEU A 90 -4.15 -27.81 6.30
CA LEU A 90 -3.78 -28.92 5.42
C LEU A 90 -2.26 -29.16 5.32
N GLU A 91 -1.46 -28.36 6.04
CA GLU A 91 0.00 -28.37 6.03
C GLU A 91 0.55 -28.29 4.59
N LEU A 92 0.05 -27.34 3.80
CA LEU A 92 0.54 -27.14 2.44
C LEU A 92 2.00 -26.65 2.44
N PRO A 93 2.80 -26.97 1.39
CA PRO A 93 4.21 -26.62 1.36
C PRO A 93 4.47 -25.11 1.49
N GLN A 94 5.63 -24.74 2.04
CA GLN A 94 6.03 -23.33 2.20
C GLN A 94 6.00 -22.53 0.88
N SER A 95 6.20 -23.19 -0.27
CA SER A 95 6.07 -22.57 -1.59
C SER A 95 4.64 -22.08 -1.89
N VAL A 96 3.62 -22.79 -1.40
CA VAL A 96 2.21 -22.39 -1.49
C VAL A 96 1.95 -21.24 -0.52
N MET A 97 2.49 -21.33 0.70
CA MET A 97 2.37 -20.26 1.70
C MET A 97 2.98 -18.94 1.20
N SER A 98 4.13 -18.98 0.51
CA SER A 98 4.72 -17.77 -0.08
C SER A 98 3.90 -17.14 -1.20
N MET A 99 2.99 -17.89 -1.86
CA MET A 99 2.09 -17.29 -2.86
C MET A 99 1.11 -16.31 -2.20
N PHE A 100 0.69 -16.58 -0.97
CA PHE A 100 -0.16 -15.66 -0.22
C PHE A 100 0.58 -14.36 0.09
N ASP A 101 1.82 -14.44 0.60
CA ASP A 101 2.63 -13.25 0.92
C ASP A 101 2.86 -12.39 -0.32
N GLN A 102 3.15 -13.03 -1.46
CA GLN A 102 3.36 -12.34 -2.73
C GLN A 102 2.10 -11.62 -3.23
N HIS A 103 0.93 -12.28 -3.16
CA HIS A 103 -0.33 -11.66 -3.57
C HIS A 103 -0.78 -10.58 -2.59
N ASP A 104 -0.57 -10.77 -1.28
CA ASP A 104 -0.89 -9.76 -0.28
C ASP A 104 -0.05 -8.50 -0.47
N GLU A 105 1.24 -8.66 -0.75
CA GLU A 105 2.12 -7.54 -1.08
C GLU A 105 1.67 -6.85 -2.37
N GLU A 106 1.31 -7.61 -3.40
CA GLU A 106 0.80 -7.06 -4.65
C GLU A 106 -0.54 -6.33 -4.48
N ASP A 107 -1.45 -6.88 -3.66
CA ASP A 107 -2.73 -6.30 -3.30
C ASP A 107 -2.56 -5.02 -2.45
N ASP A 108 -1.53 -4.94 -1.60
CA ASP A 108 -1.16 -3.69 -0.91
C ASP A 108 -0.86 -2.57 -1.93
N PHE A 109 -0.05 -2.85 -2.97
CA PHE A 109 0.28 -1.88 -4.03
C PHE A 109 -0.88 -1.60 -4.99
N ASN A 110 -1.82 -2.54 -5.14
CA ASN A 110 -3.05 -2.33 -5.90
C ASN A 110 -4.12 -1.58 -5.09
N GLY A 111 -3.86 -1.30 -3.80
CA GLY A 111 -4.83 -0.69 -2.91
C GLY A 111 -6.06 -1.58 -2.74
N ILE A 112 -5.90 -2.89 -2.57
CA ILE A 112 -7.00 -3.78 -2.21
C ILE A 112 -6.96 -3.97 -0.70
N ASP A 113 -7.99 -3.45 -0.05
CA ASP A 113 -8.18 -3.60 1.39
C ASP A 113 -8.19 -5.07 1.79
N GLN A 114 -7.64 -5.39 2.96
CA GLN A 114 -7.51 -6.76 3.47
C GLN A 114 -8.85 -7.50 3.50
N GLY A 115 -9.94 -6.79 3.82
CA GLY A 115 -11.29 -7.35 3.87
C GLY A 115 -11.87 -7.72 2.50
N SER A 116 -11.39 -7.08 1.44
CA SER A 116 -11.87 -7.25 0.07
C SER A 116 -11.06 -8.29 -0.74
N ARG A 117 -10.03 -8.91 -0.16
CA ARG A 117 -9.16 -9.85 -0.88
C ARG A 117 -9.86 -11.18 -1.17
N GLY A 118 -9.92 -11.55 -2.45
CA GLY A 118 -10.52 -12.80 -2.94
C GLY A 118 -9.61 -14.03 -2.76
N VAL A 119 -9.94 -15.16 -3.39
CA VAL A 119 -9.12 -16.40 -3.39
C VAL A 119 -8.03 -16.38 -4.46
N ILE A 120 -6.94 -17.16 -4.29
CA ILE A 120 -5.85 -17.34 -5.29
C ILE A 120 -6.16 -18.63 -6.03
N SER A 121 -6.29 -18.55 -7.36
CA SER A 121 -6.64 -19.70 -8.20
C SER A 121 -5.63 -20.85 -8.10
N ASP A 122 -4.32 -20.54 -8.09
CA ASP A 122 -3.26 -21.55 -7.98
C ASP A 122 -3.32 -22.30 -6.64
N VAL A 123 -3.58 -21.59 -5.54
CA VAL A 123 -3.76 -22.19 -4.21
C VAL A 123 -5.04 -23.04 -4.18
N THR A 124 -6.13 -22.59 -4.81
CA THR A 124 -7.37 -23.37 -4.94
C THR A 124 -7.10 -24.72 -5.61
N GLY A 125 -6.29 -24.75 -6.67
CA GLY A 125 -5.87 -25.99 -7.33
C GLY A 125 -5.06 -26.93 -6.43
N GLU A 126 -4.16 -26.38 -5.60
CA GLU A 126 -3.35 -27.15 -4.65
C GLU A 126 -4.17 -27.75 -3.51
N ILE A 127 -5.09 -26.98 -2.92
CA ILE A 127 -6.04 -27.47 -1.91
C ILE A 127 -6.89 -28.61 -2.49
N PHE A 128 -7.44 -28.41 -3.69
CA PHE A 128 -8.24 -29.41 -4.37
C PHE A 128 -7.45 -30.71 -4.58
N ARG A 129 -6.22 -30.62 -5.10
CA ARG A 129 -5.36 -31.77 -5.35
C ARG A 129 -5.02 -32.56 -4.08
N LYS A 130 -4.84 -31.88 -2.94
CA LYS A 130 -4.58 -32.50 -1.64
C LYS A 130 -5.78 -33.30 -1.10
N LEU A 131 -7.01 -32.93 -1.49
CA LEU A 131 -8.25 -33.47 -0.91
C LEU A 131 -9.08 -34.34 -1.87
N TYR A 132 -8.84 -34.26 -3.18
CA TYR A 132 -9.67 -34.88 -4.22
C TYR A 132 -9.99 -36.38 -4.02
N ASN A 133 -9.05 -37.16 -3.46
CA ASN A 133 -9.21 -38.60 -3.24
C ASN A 133 -9.38 -39.00 -1.76
N SER A 134 -9.67 -38.04 -0.87
CA SER A 134 -9.83 -38.29 0.56
C SER A 134 -11.25 -38.03 1.02
N THR A 135 -11.76 -38.84 1.96
CA THR A 135 -12.96 -38.47 2.71
C THR A 135 -12.58 -37.48 3.80
N PHE A 136 -13.31 -36.38 3.92
CA PHE A 136 -13.02 -35.38 4.95
C PHE A 136 -14.27 -34.71 5.49
N VAL A 137 -14.13 -34.15 6.69
CA VAL A 137 -15.11 -33.26 7.29
C VAL A 137 -14.46 -31.89 7.51
N VAL A 138 -15.16 -30.84 7.10
CA VAL A 138 -14.79 -29.46 7.37
C VAL A 138 -15.59 -28.97 8.56
N ILE A 139 -14.91 -28.40 9.54
CA ILE A 139 -15.53 -27.76 10.70
C ILE A 139 -15.21 -26.27 10.58
N PHE A 140 -16.21 -25.50 10.20
CA PHE A 140 -16.04 -24.11 9.79
C PHE A 140 -16.78 -23.17 10.73
N HIS A 141 -16.02 -22.29 11.39
CA HIS A 141 -16.59 -21.22 12.20
C HIS A 141 -16.73 -19.98 11.31
N ASN A 142 -17.94 -19.73 10.81
CA ASN A 142 -18.19 -18.63 9.89
C ASN A 142 -18.48 -17.33 10.65
N GLY A 143 -17.48 -16.44 10.72
CA GLY A 143 -17.66 -15.09 11.26
C GLY A 143 -18.30 -14.10 10.29
N ASN A 144 -18.52 -14.48 9.02
CA ASN A 144 -19.23 -13.67 8.04
C ASN A 144 -20.74 -13.81 8.25
N ASN A 145 -21.50 -12.77 7.89
CA ASN A 145 -22.96 -12.75 7.97
C ASN A 145 -23.68 -13.46 6.83
N HIS A 146 -22.95 -14.12 5.94
CA HIS A 146 -23.52 -14.80 4.78
C HIS A 146 -22.96 -16.21 4.60
N TYR A 147 -23.73 -17.06 3.91
CA TYR A 147 -23.28 -18.39 3.49
C TYR A 147 -22.08 -18.28 2.55
N ILE A 148 -21.01 -19.05 2.83
CA ILE A 148 -19.80 -19.09 2.02
C ILE A 148 -19.71 -20.46 1.32
N ASP A 149 -19.60 -20.44 -0.01
CA ASP A 149 -19.29 -21.65 -0.76
C ASP A 149 -17.79 -21.98 -0.65
N LEU A 150 -17.49 -22.95 0.19
CA LEU A 150 -16.13 -23.45 0.41
C LEU A 150 -15.50 -24.08 -0.83
N TYR A 151 -16.29 -24.37 -1.88
CA TYR A 151 -15.76 -24.81 -3.17
C TYR A 151 -14.85 -23.75 -3.81
N GLU A 152 -15.13 -22.47 -3.63
CA GLU A 152 -14.29 -21.37 -4.14
C GLU A 152 -12.87 -21.40 -3.55
N CYS A 153 -12.74 -21.87 -2.30
CA CYS A 153 -11.45 -22.07 -1.63
C CYS A 153 -10.73 -23.36 -2.07
N GLY A 154 -11.34 -24.17 -2.93
CA GLY A 154 -10.79 -25.43 -3.43
C GLY A 154 -11.19 -26.68 -2.67
N LEU A 155 -12.18 -26.61 -1.78
CA LEU A 155 -12.68 -27.78 -1.04
C LEU A 155 -13.69 -28.58 -1.90
N PRO A 156 -13.36 -29.83 -2.33
CA PRO A 156 -14.23 -30.61 -3.22
C PRO A 156 -15.39 -31.27 -2.47
N ILE A 157 -16.42 -30.48 -2.14
CA ILE A 157 -17.66 -30.96 -1.49
C ILE A 157 -18.58 -31.58 -2.56
N THR A 158 -18.15 -32.71 -3.12
CA THR A 158 -18.85 -33.41 -4.20
C THR A 158 -19.84 -34.46 -3.67
N THR A 159 -20.74 -34.92 -4.53
CA THR A 159 -21.72 -35.98 -4.18
C THR A 159 -21.14 -37.39 -4.20
N PHE A 160 -19.96 -37.58 -4.80
CA PHE A 160 -19.33 -38.89 -4.99
C PHE A 160 -18.63 -39.39 -3.71
N LEU A 161 -18.05 -38.47 -2.93
CA LEU A 161 -17.42 -38.75 -1.64
C LEU A 161 -18.34 -38.32 -0.51
N SER A 162 -18.28 -39.02 0.63
CA SER A 162 -19.11 -38.70 1.81
C SER A 162 -18.55 -37.51 2.60
N ASN A 163 -18.12 -36.45 1.90
CA ASN A 163 -17.52 -35.27 2.50
C ASN A 163 -18.60 -34.41 3.15
N LYS A 164 -18.30 -33.87 4.33
CA LYS A 164 -19.25 -33.09 5.14
C LYS A 164 -18.69 -31.73 5.48
N VAL A 165 -19.58 -30.76 5.64
CA VAL A 165 -19.28 -29.45 6.23
C VAL A 165 -20.20 -29.29 7.43
N LEU A 166 -19.61 -29.20 8.61
CA LEU A 166 -20.27 -28.71 9.81
C LEU A 166 -19.86 -27.26 9.99
N TRP A 167 -20.82 -26.35 9.97
CA TRP A 167 -20.53 -24.93 10.15
C TRP A 167 -21.52 -24.27 11.11
N THR A 168 -21.07 -23.15 11.66
CA THR A 168 -21.88 -22.28 12.51
C THR A 168 -21.67 -20.84 12.08
N TRP A 169 -22.61 -19.97 12.44
CA TRP A 169 -22.60 -18.56 12.10
C TRP A 169 -22.40 -17.70 13.34
N GLY A 170 -21.53 -16.71 13.24
CA GLY A 170 -21.44 -15.56 14.14
C GLY A 170 -20.11 -15.45 14.83
N ARG A 171 -19.82 -14.23 15.36
CA ARG A 171 -18.77 -14.06 16.36
C ARG A 171 -19.19 -14.76 17.65
N ARG A 172 -18.25 -14.89 18.58
CA ARG A 172 -18.45 -15.65 19.82
C ARG A 172 -19.36 -14.87 20.79
N LEU A 173 -20.06 -15.56 21.70
CA LEU A 173 -20.99 -14.94 22.65
C LEU A 173 -22.06 -14.06 21.97
N ARG A 174 -22.80 -14.63 21.01
CA ARG A 174 -23.88 -13.98 20.26
C ARG A 174 -25.24 -14.56 20.65
N LEU A 175 -26.26 -13.69 20.68
CA LEU A 175 -27.67 -14.07 20.73
C LEU A 175 -28.35 -13.65 19.42
N TYR A 176 -29.33 -14.43 18.97
CA TYR A 176 -30.09 -14.09 17.76
C TYR A 176 -31.01 -12.88 18.01
N ASN A 177 -31.14 -12.02 17.00
CA ASN A 177 -32.12 -10.94 16.96
C ASN A 177 -33.11 -11.21 15.80
N GLU A 178 -34.36 -10.76 15.93
CA GLU A 178 -35.46 -11.00 14.97
C GLU A 178 -35.21 -10.33 13.61
N GLU A 179 -34.52 -9.19 13.56
CA GLU A 179 -34.24 -8.48 12.31
C GLU A 179 -33.31 -9.26 11.36
N GLU A 180 -32.50 -10.17 11.90
CA GLU A 180 -31.60 -11.03 11.13
C GLU A 180 -32.24 -12.37 10.76
N GLU A 181 -33.47 -12.64 11.21
CA GLU A 181 -34.19 -13.91 11.01
C GLU A 181 -34.43 -14.20 9.52
N ASP A 182 -34.69 -13.17 8.71
CA ASP A 182 -34.86 -13.27 7.25
C ASP A 182 -33.58 -13.68 6.51
N GLU A 183 -32.42 -13.12 6.87
CA GLU A 183 -31.12 -13.55 6.30
C GLU A 183 -30.71 -14.92 6.82
N PHE A 184 -31.07 -15.19 8.07
CA PHE A 184 -30.87 -16.45 8.73
C PHE A 184 -31.65 -17.58 8.06
N GLU A 185 -32.94 -17.41 7.78
CA GLU A 185 -33.75 -18.40 7.07
C GLU A 185 -33.22 -18.65 5.67
N LYS A 186 -32.80 -17.59 4.95
CA LYS A 186 -32.15 -17.71 3.63
C LYS A 186 -30.87 -18.54 3.70
N THR A 187 -30.09 -18.38 4.77
CA THR A 187 -28.81 -19.07 4.95
C THR A 187 -29.00 -20.51 5.45
N ALA A 188 -29.90 -20.74 6.41
CA ALA A 188 -30.29 -22.05 6.90
C ALA A 188 -30.94 -22.91 5.81
N SER A 189 -31.67 -22.30 4.86
CA SER A 189 -32.23 -22.98 3.69
C SER A 189 -31.16 -23.59 2.74
N LYS A 190 -29.89 -23.19 2.90
CA LYS A 190 -28.75 -23.78 2.17
C LYS A 190 -28.17 -25.02 2.85
N ALA A 191 -28.52 -25.27 4.11
CA ALA A 191 -28.12 -26.47 4.84
C ALA A 191 -29.04 -27.65 4.48
N ASP A 192 -28.47 -28.86 4.53
CA ASP A 192 -29.25 -30.10 4.42
C ASP A 192 -29.84 -30.48 5.80
N ILE A 193 -29.12 -30.13 6.88
CA ILE A 193 -29.50 -30.39 8.27
C ILE A 193 -29.27 -29.12 9.08
N ASP A 194 -30.23 -28.80 9.94
CA ASP A 194 -30.18 -27.69 10.87
C ASP A 194 -30.30 -28.20 12.30
N MET A 195 -29.32 -27.87 13.15
CA MET A 195 -29.21 -28.38 14.52
C MET A 195 -29.24 -27.23 15.52
N GLY A 196 -30.02 -27.38 16.59
CA GLY A 196 -30.09 -26.42 17.69
C GLY A 196 -30.26 -27.11 19.04
N GLY A 197 -29.93 -26.41 20.12
CA GLY A 197 -30.19 -26.89 21.48
C GLY A 197 -31.64 -26.68 21.90
N GLN A 198 -32.22 -27.61 22.66
CA GLN A 198 -33.64 -27.58 23.03
C GLN A 198 -33.99 -26.53 24.12
N GLU A 199 -33.10 -26.27 25.10
CA GLU A 199 -33.32 -25.30 26.19
C GLU A 199 -32.03 -24.51 26.51
N LEU A 200 -32.12 -23.18 26.63
CA LEU A 200 -31.01 -22.33 27.08
C LEU A 200 -30.76 -22.48 28.59
N ARG A 201 -29.49 -22.68 29.00
CA ARG A 201 -29.09 -22.84 30.42
C ARG A 201 -27.87 -21.97 30.74
N ARG A 202 -27.81 -21.42 31.96
CA ARG A 202 -26.69 -20.60 32.48
C ARG A 202 -25.30 -21.23 32.30
N ASN A 203 -25.21 -22.56 32.35
CA ASN A 203 -23.93 -23.27 32.25
C ASN A 203 -23.26 -23.09 30.88
N VAL A 204 -24.03 -22.94 29.80
CA VAL A 204 -23.48 -22.77 28.44
C VAL A 204 -22.66 -21.49 28.33
N LEU A 205 -23.16 -20.39 28.90
CA LEU A 205 -22.46 -19.11 28.93
C LEU A 205 -21.14 -19.20 29.70
N HIS A 206 -21.13 -19.87 30.85
CA HIS A 206 -19.90 -20.11 31.63
C HIS A 206 -18.91 -21.05 30.91
N GLU A 207 -19.40 -22.10 30.25
CA GLU A 207 -18.56 -23.05 29.50
C GLU A 207 -17.96 -22.41 28.23
N GLU A 208 -18.68 -21.50 27.57
CA GLU A 208 -18.16 -20.70 26.46
C GLU A 208 -17.16 -19.65 26.95
N ALA A 209 -17.47 -18.96 28.06
CA ALA A 209 -16.57 -18.02 28.71
C ALA A 209 -15.26 -18.70 29.18
N ALA A 210 -15.30 -19.99 29.52
CA ALA A 210 -14.13 -20.78 29.91
C ALA A 210 -13.02 -20.84 28.86
N LYS A 211 -13.33 -20.49 27.60
CA LYS A 211 -12.36 -20.47 26.49
C LYS A 211 -11.57 -19.18 26.39
N TYR A 212 -11.88 -18.16 27.19
CA TYR A 212 -11.15 -16.91 27.22
C TYR A 212 -10.17 -16.83 28.39
N ILE A 213 -9.84 -17.96 29.03
CA ILE A 213 -8.92 -18.01 30.19
C ILE A 213 -7.55 -17.39 29.90
N ASP A 214 -7.13 -17.39 28.63
CA ASP A 214 -5.87 -16.76 28.18
C ASP A 214 -5.96 -15.21 28.15
N ILE A 215 -7.17 -14.64 28.23
CA ILE A 215 -7.49 -13.21 28.20
C ILE A 215 -7.99 -12.75 29.57
N LEU A 216 -9.00 -13.42 30.13
CA LEU A 216 -9.69 -13.12 31.38
C LEU A 216 -10.22 -14.38 32.04
N GLU A 217 -10.35 -14.35 33.37
CA GLU A 217 -11.06 -15.40 34.10
C GLU A 217 -12.50 -15.56 33.55
N PRO A 218 -12.99 -16.79 33.36
CA PRO A 218 -14.28 -17.05 32.71
C PRO A 218 -15.45 -16.33 33.39
N GLY A 219 -15.41 -16.22 34.72
CA GLY A 219 -16.41 -15.48 35.49
C GLY A 219 -16.47 -14.00 35.10
N THR A 220 -15.33 -13.37 34.83
CA THR A 220 -15.23 -11.96 34.44
C THR A 220 -15.78 -11.74 33.03
N VAL A 221 -15.56 -12.66 32.10
CA VAL A 221 -16.14 -12.58 30.74
C VAL A 221 -17.66 -12.68 30.78
N VAL A 222 -18.19 -13.61 31.59
CA VAL A 222 -19.64 -13.70 31.84
C VAL A 222 -20.16 -12.40 32.44
N GLU A 223 -19.46 -11.83 33.42
CA GLU A 223 -19.85 -10.56 34.04
C GLU A 223 -19.86 -9.39 33.04
N CYS A 224 -18.86 -9.29 32.15
CA CYS A 224 -18.84 -8.29 31.07
C CYS A 224 -20.04 -8.41 30.12
N PHE A 225 -20.36 -9.65 29.71
CA PHE A 225 -21.49 -9.92 28.83
C PHE A 225 -22.83 -9.58 29.51
N GLN A 226 -23.01 -10.04 30.75
CA GLN A 226 -24.20 -9.74 31.56
C GLN A 226 -24.35 -8.25 31.83
N TYR A 227 -23.24 -7.53 32.03
CA TYR A 227 -23.26 -6.08 32.22
C TYR A 227 -23.85 -5.37 31.00
N VAL A 228 -23.41 -5.73 29.80
CA VAL A 228 -23.95 -5.11 28.58
C VAL A 228 -25.39 -5.55 28.34
N TRP A 229 -25.70 -6.85 28.50
CA TRP A 229 -27.04 -7.40 28.32
C TRP A 229 -28.09 -6.71 29.20
N ALA A 230 -27.77 -6.47 30.48
CA ALA A 230 -28.65 -5.78 31.42
C ALA A 230 -29.02 -4.33 30.99
N ARG A 231 -28.36 -3.79 29.96
CA ARG A 231 -28.54 -2.43 29.45
C ARG A 231 -28.83 -2.40 27.96
N LYS A 232 -29.26 -3.52 27.36
CA LYS A 232 -29.67 -3.58 25.95
C LYS A 232 -30.77 -2.57 25.61
N ARG A 233 -31.68 -2.32 26.56
CA ARG A 233 -32.78 -1.35 26.42
C ARG A 233 -32.36 0.13 26.60
N ALA A 234 -31.09 0.42 26.90
CA ALA A 234 -30.56 1.77 27.03
C ALA A 234 -30.08 2.32 25.66
N GLY A 235 -31.02 2.63 24.78
CA GLY A 235 -30.76 3.00 23.37
C GLY A 235 -30.02 4.31 23.09
N CYS A 236 -29.28 4.87 24.05
CA CYS A 236 -28.41 6.04 23.86
C CYS A 236 -26.91 5.71 23.98
N ILE A 237 -26.56 4.46 24.25
CA ILE A 237 -25.17 4.04 24.47
C ILE A 237 -24.66 3.36 23.20
N ASP A 238 -23.62 3.95 22.62
CA ASP A 238 -22.82 3.28 21.59
C ASP A 238 -21.90 2.25 22.28
N TRP A 239 -22.38 1.01 22.37
CA TRP A 239 -21.62 -0.09 22.99
C TRP A 239 -20.37 -0.46 22.20
N ARG A 240 -20.38 -0.26 20.89
CA ARG A 240 -19.19 -0.47 20.06
C ARG A 240 -18.09 0.56 20.38
N MET A 241 -18.46 1.74 20.85
CA MET A 241 -17.50 2.75 21.25
C MET A 241 -17.08 2.64 22.72
N HIS A 242 -17.98 2.20 23.61
CA HIS A 242 -17.77 2.33 25.06
C HIS A 242 -17.75 1.02 25.83
N ALA A 243 -17.96 -0.16 25.24
CA ALA A 243 -18.01 -1.41 26.01
C ALA A 243 -16.76 -1.62 26.87
N SER A 244 -15.55 -1.50 26.29
CA SER A 244 -14.29 -1.60 27.03
C SER A 244 -14.19 -0.53 28.14
N ASN A 245 -14.54 0.72 27.82
CA ASN A 245 -14.61 1.84 28.76
C ASN A 245 -15.47 1.50 29.99
N TYR A 246 -16.68 0.98 29.78
CA TYR A 246 -17.61 0.63 30.85
C TYR A 246 -17.08 -0.52 31.73
N TRP A 247 -16.58 -1.61 31.12
CA TRP A 247 -16.06 -2.76 31.88
C TRP A 247 -14.88 -2.42 32.78
N ILE A 248 -13.97 -1.58 32.27
CA ILE A 248 -12.75 -1.17 32.98
C ILE A 248 -13.07 -0.14 34.06
N CYS A 249 -13.90 0.85 33.74
CA CYS A 249 -14.26 1.89 34.69
C CYS A 249 -15.12 1.34 35.84
N ASP A 250 -16.10 0.46 35.57
CA ASP A 250 -16.89 -0.19 36.61
C ASP A 250 -16.01 -1.12 37.50
N GLY A 251 -14.88 -1.58 36.97
CA GLY A 251 -13.93 -2.44 37.66
C GLY A 251 -14.30 -3.92 37.60
N ILE A 252 -14.97 -4.33 36.51
CA ILE A 252 -15.14 -5.73 36.14
C ILE A 252 -13.79 -6.27 35.64
N ILE A 253 -13.15 -5.52 34.73
CA ILE A 253 -11.77 -5.77 34.32
C ILE A 253 -10.85 -4.98 35.27
N LEU A 254 -10.01 -5.70 36.00
CA LEU A 254 -9.09 -5.11 36.99
C LEU A 254 -7.80 -4.62 36.33
N GLU A 255 -7.28 -3.48 36.79
CA GLU A 255 -5.99 -2.91 36.36
C GLU A 255 -4.84 -3.58 37.14
N GLU A 256 -4.64 -4.89 36.95
CA GLU A 256 -3.58 -5.66 37.61
C GLU A 256 -2.70 -6.39 36.58
N GLY A 257 -1.46 -5.93 36.38
CA GLY A 257 -0.44 -6.61 35.58
C GLY A 257 -0.14 -6.02 34.19
N ASN A 258 0.56 -6.80 33.37
CA ASN A 258 0.85 -6.57 31.95
C ASN A 258 0.36 -7.82 31.20
N PRO A 259 -0.58 -7.77 30.23
CA PRO A 259 -1.09 -6.59 29.47
C PRO A 259 -2.00 -5.65 30.27
N SER A 260 -2.20 -4.42 29.77
CA SER A 260 -3.06 -3.42 30.41
C SER A 260 -4.54 -3.80 30.32
N ALA A 261 -5.34 -3.40 31.31
CA ALA A 261 -6.79 -3.66 31.33
C ALA A 261 -7.51 -3.15 30.06
N TRP A 262 -7.00 -2.07 29.46
CA TRP A 262 -7.48 -1.48 28.21
C TRP A 262 -7.23 -2.37 27.00
N GLU A 263 -6.03 -2.94 26.87
CA GLU A 263 -5.72 -3.92 25.81
C GLU A 263 -6.60 -5.17 25.94
N VAL A 264 -6.85 -5.61 27.17
CA VAL A 264 -7.72 -6.76 27.47
C VAL A 264 -9.18 -6.45 27.13
N GLY A 265 -9.67 -5.27 27.51
CA GLY A 265 -11.04 -4.82 27.20
C GLY A 265 -11.28 -4.67 25.70
N ASP A 266 -10.38 -4.00 24.99
CA ASP A 266 -10.45 -3.83 23.54
C ASP A 266 -10.35 -5.17 22.80
N ALA A 267 -9.53 -6.10 23.30
CA ALA A 267 -9.48 -7.46 22.74
C ALA A 267 -10.81 -8.18 22.93
N LEU A 268 -11.39 -8.13 24.13
CA LEU A 268 -12.68 -8.76 24.45
C LEU A 268 -13.81 -8.19 23.59
N GLU A 269 -13.88 -6.87 23.43
CA GLU A 269 -14.88 -6.19 22.60
C GLU A 269 -14.84 -6.69 21.15
N ARG A 270 -13.65 -6.94 20.58
CA ARG A 270 -13.53 -7.50 19.22
C ARG A 270 -14.09 -8.92 19.11
N TYR A 271 -14.04 -9.70 20.20
CA TYR A 271 -14.53 -11.08 20.22
C TYR A 271 -16.04 -11.19 20.44
N ILE A 272 -16.62 -10.29 21.25
CA ILE A 272 -18.06 -10.25 21.54
C ILE A 272 -18.76 -9.48 20.42
N TYR A 273 -19.80 -10.05 19.82
CA TYR A 273 -20.68 -9.29 18.92
C TYR A 273 -21.58 -8.40 19.78
N LEU A 274 -21.52 -7.08 19.61
CA LEU A 274 -22.36 -6.11 20.33
C LEU A 274 -23.30 -5.32 19.41
N ASP A 275 -23.20 -5.51 18.08
CA ASP A 275 -24.01 -4.79 17.09
C ASP A 275 -25.51 -5.15 17.16
N TRP A 276 -25.87 -6.28 17.79
CA TRP A 276 -27.28 -6.68 18.04
C TRP A 276 -28.02 -5.80 19.05
N ILE A 277 -27.32 -4.88 19.73
CA ILE A 277 -27.92 -4.00 20.77
C ILE A 277 -28.50 -2.71 20.16
N MET A 278 -28.31 -2.50 18.85
CA MET A 278 -28.76 -1.27 18.19
C MET A 278 -30.24 -1.35 17.77
N GLU A 279 -31.00 -0.37 18.28
CA GLU A 279 -32.34 0.07 17.83
C GLU A 279 -33.47 -0.97 17.75
N GLU A 280 -33.91 -1.52 18.88
CA GLU A 280 -35.30 -1.95 18.97
C GLU A 280 -36.22 -0.73 19.14
N ASP A 281 -36.90 -0.37 18.04
CA ASP A 281 -37.94 0.65 17.99
C ASP A 281 -39.32 0.15 18.45
N ASN A 282 -39.47 -1.14 18.76
CA ASN A 282 -40.66 -1.68 19.41
C ASN A 282 -40.29 -2.81 20.37
N PRO A 283 -40.60 -2.72 21.68
CA PRO A 283 -40.59 -3.89 22.53
C PRO A 283 -41.78 -4.76 22.09
N SER A 284 -41.53 -5.82 21.34
CA SER A 284 -42.51 -6.91 21.30
C SER A 284 -42.58 -7.50 22.71
N GLU A 285 -43.80 -7.69 23.22
CA GLU A 285 -44.04 -8.42 24.48
C GLU A 285 -43.85 -9.93 24.24
N ASP A 286 -42.64 -10.34 23.84
CA ASP A 286 -42.36 -11.74 23.53
C ASP A 286 -41.98 -12.52 24.79
N GLU A 287 -42.76 -13.55 25.08
CA GLU A 287 -42.55 -14.47 26.22
C GLU A 287 -41.16 -15.15 26.19
N ASP A 288 -40.52 -15.23 25.01
CA ASP A 288 -39.19 -15.82 24.82
C ASP A 288 -38.04 -14.90 25.28
N GLU A 289 -38.19 -13.57 25.15
CA GLU A 289 -37.22 -12.58 25.65
C GLU A 289 -37.14 -12.60 27.19
N ASP A 290 -38.29 -12.62 27.85
CA ASP A 290 -38.40 -12.65 29.33
C ASP A 290 -37.77 -13.93 29.90
N ALA A 291 -37.89 -15.05 29.19
CA ALA A 291 -37.22 -16.29 29.54
C ALA A 291 -35.68 -16.15 29.43
N ILE A 292 -35.17 -15.61 28.32
CA ILE A 292 -33.74 -15.37 28.09
C ILE A 292 -33.18 -14.40 29.15
N ASP A 293 -33.91 -13.32 29.46
CA ASP A 293 -33.55 -12.36 30.50
C ASP A 293 -33.44 -13.02 31.88
N ALA A 294 -34.36 -13.93 32.24
CA ALA A 294 -34.27 -14.68 33.49
C ALA A 294 -33.04 -15.61 33.57
N TYR A 295 -32.52 -16.08 32.42
CA TYR A 295 -31.33 -16.94 32.36
C TYR A 295 -30.02 -16.14 32.36
N ILE A 296 -29.93 -15.06 31.58
CA ILE A 296 -28.71 -14.26 31.45
C ILE A 296 -28.53 -13.34 32.64
N SER A 297 -29.62 -12.79 33.19
CA SER A 297 -29.56 -11.87 34.34
C SER A 297 -29.01 -12.58 35.58
N GLY A 298 -27.87 -12.08 36.07
CA GLY A 298 -27.37 -12.35 37.41
C GLY A 298 -27.93 -11.35 38.43
N PRO A 299 -27.86 -11.62 39.74
CA PRO A 299 -28.24 -10.66 40.77
C PRO A 299 -27.25 -9.48 40.76
N ASN A 300 -27.51 -8.44 39.97
CA ASN A 300 -26.56 -7.36 39.78
C ASN A 300 -26.94 -6.11 40.58
N ASP A 301 -26.85 -6.19 41.92
CA ASP A 301 -26.95 -5.04 42.83
C ASP A 301 -25.85 -3.98 42.58
N ARG A 302 -24.90 -4.25 41.67
CA ARG A 302 -23.80 -3.33 41.30
C ARG A 302 -24.24 -2.26 40.31
N SER A 303 -25.33 -2.47 39.57
CA SER A 303 -25.80 -1.51 38.57
C SER A 303 -27.23 -1.08 38.81
N VAL A 304 -27.48 0.22 38.68
CA VAL A 304 -28.82 0.79 38.73
C VAL A 304 -29.08 1.61 37.47
N SER A 305 -30.16 1.30 36.76
CA SER A 305 -30.72 2.13 35.70
C SER A 305 -32.08 2.66 36.16
N ALA A 306 -32.35 3.93 35.86
CA ALA A 306 -33.63 4.58 36.14
C ALA A 306 -34.03 5.46 34.95
N THR A 307 -35.33 5.66 34.77
CA THR A 307 -35.87 6.68 33.85
C THR A 307 -36.32 7.92 34.63
N HIS A 308 -36.75 8.98 33.94
CA HIS A 308 -37.13 10.24 34.59
C HIS A 308 -38.44 10.14 35.40
N GLN A 309 -39.40 9.31 35.00
CA GLN A 309 -40.67 9.08 35.69
C GLN A 309 -40.53 8.85 37.21
N PRO A 310 -39.65 7.94 37.68
CA PRO A 310 -39.43 7.74 39.12
C PRO A 310 -38.87 8.96 39.87
N LEU A 311 -38.12 9.85 39.20
CA LEU A 311 -37.60 11.10 39.82
C LEU A 311 -38.67 12.17 39.98
N ILE A 312 -39.67 12.17 39.11
CA ILE A 312 -40.80 13.12 39.16
C ILE A 312 -41.73 12.79 40.34
N HIS A 313 -41.70 11.55 40.83
CA HIS A 313 -42.55 11.06 41.92
C HIS A 313 -41.84 10.89 43.27
N ASP A 314 -40.61 11.40 43.45
CA ASP A 314 -39.78 11.24 44.67
C ASP A 314 -39.50 9.76 45.08
N ASP A 315 -39.70 8.80 44.17
CA ASP A 315 -39.61 7.35 44.45
C ASP A 315 -38.18 6.78 44.30
N ILE A 316 -37.19 7.56 43.86
CA ILE A 316 -35.79 7.11 43.91
C ILE A 316 -35.27 7.23 45.34
N GLY A 317 -35.51 6.17 46.10
CA GLY A 317 -34.80 5.90 47.35
C GLY A 317 -33.29 5.86 47.14
N VAL A 318 -32.55 6.16 48.20
CA VAL A 318 -31.08 6.15 48.29
C VAL A 318 -30.47 5.03 47.44
N LEU A 319 -29.52 5.38 46.56
CA LEU A 319 -28.76 4.44 45.72
C LEU A 319 -28.27 3.23 46.56
N PRO A 320 -28.41 1.99 46.07
CA PRO A 320 -27.90 0.81 46.77
C PRO A 320 -26.42 1.00 47.15
N LEU A 321 -26.07 0.68 48.40
CA LEU A 321 -24.69 0.79 48.93
C LEU A 321 -23.65 -0.02 48.12
N ARG A 322 -24.09 -0.97 47.31
CA ARG A 322 -23.25 -1.82 46.45
C ARG A 322 -23.13 -1.33 45.00
N ALA A 323 -23.89 -0.30 44.61
CA ALA A 323 -23.91 0.21 43.24
C ALA A 323 -22.55 0.84 42.87
N THR A 324 -21.96 0.37 41.77
CA THR A 324 -20.75 0.88 41.12
C THR A 324 -21.06 1.64 39.83
N SER A 325 -22.22 1.41 39.22
CA SER A 325 -22.70 2.15 38.04
C SER A 325 -24.11 2.68 38.22
N PHE A 326 -24.36 3.93 37.81
CA PHE A 326 -25.70 4.53 37.78
C PHE A 326 -25.99 5.17 36.42
N LEU A 327 -27.13 4.83 35.83
CA LEU A 327 -27.59 5.38 34.55
C LEU A 327 -28.98 5.99 34.72
N LEU A 328 -29.11 7.27 34.40
CA LEU A 328 -30.38 7.98 34.38
C LEU A 328 -30.73 8.38 32.94
N LEU A 329 -31.72 7.70 32.39
CA LEU A 329 -32.12 7.80 30.98
C LEU A 329 -33.38 8.64 30.81
N ALA A 330 -33.53 9.25 29.64
CA ALA A 330 -34.72 10.01 29.29
C ALA A 330 -35.93 9.11 29.00
N ASP A 331 -37.12 9.53 29.45
CA ASP A 331 -38.37 8.85 29.08
C ASP A 331 -38.70 9.08 27.60
N LYS A 332 -38.98 8.00 26.86
CA LYS A 332 -39.40 8.06 25.44
C LYS A 332 -40.85 8.55 25.22
N SER A 333 -41.58 9.00 26.25
CA SER A 333 -43.02 9.30 26.12
C SER A 333 -43.34 10.72 25.59
N ASN A 334 -44.00 10.76 24.42
CA ASN A 334 -44.75 11.86 23.80
C ASN A 334 -44.39 13.32 24.15
N GLY A 335 -43.43 13.86 23.41
CA GLY A 335 -43.44 15.26 22.94
C GLY A 335 -43.15 16.38 23.95
N ARG A 336 -43.03 16.10 25.25
CA ARG A 336 -42.63 17.10 26.25
C ARG A 336 -41.52 16.54 27.15
N ARG A 337 -40.26 16.66 26.70
CA ARG A 337 -39.09 16.27 27.50
C ARG A 337 -38.96 17.23 28.70
N VAL A 338 -39.38 16.79 29.88
CA VAL A 338 -39.17 17.51 31.15
C VAL A 338 -37.77 17.16 31.65
N LYS A 339 -36.89 18.15 31.86
CA LYS A 339 -35.57 17.92 32.46
C LYS A 339 -35.69 17.89 33.98
N PRO A 340 -35.52 16.74 34.67
CA PRO A 340 -35.61 16.71 36.12
C PRO A 340 -34.47 17.52 36.77
N LEU A 341 -34.78 18.21 37.86
CA LEU A 341 -33.80 18.88 38.71
C LEU A 341 -33.11 17.82 39.58
N LEU A 342 -31.82 17.61 39.41
CA LEU A 342 -31.08 16.60 40.16
C LEU A 342 -30.74 17.12 41.57
N SER A 343 -31.29 16.49 42.60
CA SER A 343 -31.03 16.87 44.01
C SER A 343 -29.72 16.26 44.53
N VAL A 344 -28.98 17.03 45.34
CA VAL A 344 -27.77 16.58 46.07
C VAL A 344 -28.05 15.38 46.98
N VAL A 345 -29.31 15.21 47.41
CA VAL A 345 -29.77 14.13 48.29
C VAL A 345 -29.77 12.75 47.60
N MET A 346 -29.49 12.70 46.30
CA MET A 346 -29.50 11.45 45.52
C MET A 346 -28.21 10.62 45.66
N PHE A 347 -27.05 11.27 45.91
CA PHE A 347 -25.74 10.60 46.03
C PHE A 347 -25.07 10.65 47.43
N PRO A 348 -25.80 10.71 48.57
CA PRO A 348 -25.17 10.88 49.86
C PRO A 348 -24.30 9.65 50.19
N ASP A 349 -23.02 9.89 50.44
CA ASP A 349 -22.02 8.91 50.90
C ASP A 349 -21.72 7.70 49.99
N ASN A 350 -22.15 7.68 48.72
CA ASN A 350 -21.80 6.60 47.79
C ASN A 350 -20.39 6.77 47.19
N ASN A 351 -19.39 6.33 47.96
CA ASN A 351 -17.98 6.30 47.54
C ASN A 351 -17.63 5.13 46.63
N ARG A 352 -18.57 4.25 46.25
CA ARG A 352 -18.30 3.09 45.39
C ARG A 352 -18.67 3.33 43.93
N LEU A 353 -19.40 4.41 43.63
CA LEU A 353 -19.76 4.77 42.28
C LEU A 353 -18.51 5.07 41.43
N ARG A 354 -18.41 4.39 40.29
CA ARG A 354 -17.30 4.49 39.32
C ARG A 354 -17.78 4.89 37.93
N VAL A 355 -19.00 4.53 37.57
CA VAL A 355 -19.62 4.86 36.27
C VAL A 355 -20.88 5.67 36.52
N LEU A 356 -21.00 6.82 35.87
CA LEU A 356 -22.17 7.67 35.95
C LEU A 356 -22.59 8.13 34.55
N HIS A 357 -23.84 7.86 34.18
CA HIS A 357 -24.47 8.34 32.96
C HIS A 357 -25.69 9.16 33.35
N LEU A 358 -25.70 10.44 32.97
CA LEU A 358 -26.85 11.33 33.18
C LEU A 358 -27.31 11.90 31.84
N SER A 359 -28.55 11.59 31.45
CA SER A 359 -29.16 12.15 30.25
C SER A 359 -30.26 13.14 30.63
N TRP A 360 -30.30 14.29 29.95
CA TRP A 360 -31.36 15.30 30.02
C TRP A 360 -31.64 15.85 31.44
N CYS A 361 -30.60 15.98 32.27
CA CYS A 361 -30.72 16.44 33.66
C CYS A 361 -30.41 17.93 33.83
N THR A 362 -30.93 18.57 34.89
CA THR A 362 -30.56 19.94 35.28
C THR A 362 -29.89 19.95 36.65
N PHE A 363 -28.67 20.49 36.75
CA PHE A 363 -27.92 20.62 38.01
C PHE A 363 -26.85 21.72 37.91
N SER A 364 -26.30 22.15 39.06
CA SER A 364 -25.23 23.16 39.07
C SER A 364 -23.89 22.56 38.62
N PHE A 365 -23.31 23.09 37.55
CA PHE A 365 -22.02 22.66 37.00
C PHE A 365 -20.84 23.01 37.91
N THR A 366 -20.99 24.06 38.73
CA THR A 366 -19.97 24.50 39.70
C THR A 366 -20.01 23.69 41.00
N SER A 367 -21.13 23.02 41.29
CA SER A 367 -21.30 22.17 42.46
C SER A 367 -22.18 20.96 42.12
N PRO A 368 -21.69 20.04 41.27
CA PRO A 368 -22.50 18.93 40.81
C PRO A 368 -22.84 17.98 41.98
N PRO A 369 -24.02 17.34 41.93
CA PRO A 369 -24.54 16.53 43.03
C PRO A 369 -23.73 15.26 43.31
N PHE A 370 -22.83 14.87 42.41
CA PHE A 370 -21.94 13.70 42.50
C PHE A 370 -20.50 14.06 42.92
N LEU A 371 -20.24 15.27 43.44
CA LEU A 371 -18.91 15.67 43.94
C LEU A 371 -18.37 14.76 45.06
N CYS A 372 -19.26 14.11 45.81
CA CYS A 372 -18.92 13.16 46.86
C CYS A 372 -18.38 11.81 46.34
N CYS A 373 -18.57 11.48 45.06
CA CYS A 373 -18.19 10.19 44.48
C CYS A 373 -16.68 10.10 44.18
N SER A 374 -15.83 9.92 45.20
CA SER A 374 -14.36 9.99 45.05
C SER A 374 -13.69 8.91 44.17
N HIS A 375 -14.45 7.92 43.69
CA HIS A 375 -13.93 6.80 42.87
C HIS A 375 -14.48 6.82 41.43
N LEU A 376 -15.07 7.93 41.01
CA LEU A 376 -15.60 8.08 39.66
C LEU A 376 -14.47 7.95 38.62
N ARG A 377 -14.70 7.10 37.61
CA ARG A 377 -13.77 6.78 36.53
C ARG A 377 -14.35 7.08 35.15
N PHE A 378 -15.66 6.89 34.98
CA PHE A 378 -16.39 7.19 33.76
C PHE A 378 -17.56 8.12 34.04
N LEU A 379 -17.66 9.19 33.26
CA LEU A 379 -18.76 10.14 33.34
C LEU A 379 -19.26 10.49 31.94
N LEU A 380 -20.54 10.19 31.69
CA LEU A 380 -21.25 10.59 30.47
C LEU A 380 -22.37 11.56 30.83
N LEU A 381 -22.34 12.74 30.23
CA LEU A 381 -23.40 13.74 30.34
C LEU A 381 -24.00 14.01 28.97
N ASP A 382 -25.28 13.69 28.83
CA ASP A 382 -26.03 13.88 27.59
C ASP A 382 -27.13 14.94 27.79
N HIS A 383 -27.18 15.97 26.95
CA HIS A 383 -28.18 17.05 26.98
C HIS A 383 -28.44 17.70 28.37
N CYS A 384 -27.44 17.74 29.24
CA CYS A 384 -27.56 18.27 30.61
C CYS A 384 -27.44 19.81 30.64
N THR A 385 -28.13 20.47 31.57
CA THR A 385 -28.19 21.94 31.65
C THR A 385 -27.76 22.48 33.01
N ASP A 386 -26.97 23.56 32.97
CA ASP A 386 -26.48 24.26 34.16
C ASP A 386 -27.57 25.14 34.81
N ILE A 387 -27.53 25.22 36.13
CA ILE A 387 -28.31 26.18 36.92
C ILE A 387 -27.46 27.44 37.06
N LYS A 388 -27.83 28.50 36.33
CA LYS A 388 -27.18 29.82 36.39
C LYS A 388 -27.65 30.60 37.62
N ASP A 389 -27.30 30.15 38.83
CA ASP A 389 -27.57 30.90 40.05
C ASP A 389 -26.37 31.79 40.45
N GLU A 390 -26.57 33.10 40.50
CA GLU A 390 -25.54 34.08 40.92
C GLU A 390 -25.23 34.08 42.44
N GLU A 391 -25.87 33.24 43.25
CA GLU A 391 -25.85 33.41 44.72
C GLU A 391 -25.55 32.17 45.59
N HIS A 392 -24.94 31.12 45.04
CA HIS A 392 -24.38 30.07 45.88
C HIS A 392 -22.86 30.11 45.90
N LYS A 393 -22.33 30.85 46.89
CA LYS A 393 -20.95 30.69 47.38
C LYS A 393 -20.73 29.24 47.81
N SER A 394 -20.27 28.40 46.90
CA SER A 394 -19.82 27.06 47.23
C SER A 394 -18.60 27.18 48.14
N LYS A 395 -18.74 26.71 49.38
CA LYS A 395 -17.59 26.43 50.24
C LYS A 395 -16.74 25.42 49.49
N ASN A 396 -15.45 25.70 49.32
CA ASN A 396 -14.43 24.81 48.78
C ASN A 396 -14.66 23.36 49.23
N GLN A 397 -15.26 22.55 48.36
CA GLN A 397 -15.28 21.09 48.51
C GLN A 397 -14.30 20.54 47.48
N ASN A 398 -13.35 19.73 47.95
CA ASN A 398 -12.27 19.16 47.16
C ASN A 398 -12.84 18.47 45.90
N GLY A 399 -12.37 18.86 44.72
CA GLY A 399 -12.66 18.19 43.45
C GLY A 399 -12.02 16.79 43.32
N SER A 400 -11.87 16.06 44.43
CA SER A 400 -11.24 14.74 44.49
C SER A 400 -11.98 13.68 43.66
N CYS A 401 -13.27 13.87 43.40
CA CYS A 401 -14.08 13.03 42.50
C CYS A 401 -13.47 12.93 41.08
N PHE A 402 -12.85 14.00 40.58
CA PHE A 402 -12.36 14.06 39.20
C PHE A 402 -10.91 13.60 39.03
N GLN A 403 -10.16 13.44 40.13
CA GLN A 403 -8.75 13.05 40.07
C GLN A 403 -8.54 11.67 39.43
N LYS A 404 -9.48 10.75 39.63
CA LYS A 404 -9.44 9.37 39.11
C LYS A 404 -10.33 9.16 37.88
N LEU A 405 -10.81 10.26 37.27
CA LEU A 405 -11.62 10.19 36.08
C LEU A 405 -10.75 9.80 34.89
N TRP A 406 -11.07 8.68 34.26
CA TRP A 406 -10.35 8.13 33.11
C TRP A 406 -11.04 8.46 31.78
N VAL A 407 -12.37 8.51 31.78
CA VAL A 407 -13.18 8.75 30.59
C VAL A 407 -14.22 9.82 30.87
N LEU A 408 -14.27 10.82 30.00
CA LEU A 408 -15.29 11.86 29.99
C LEU A 408 -15.97 11.88 28.61
N ASP A 409 -17.28 11.72 28.61
CA ASP A 409 -18.12 11.81 27.41
C ASP A 409 -19.18 12.90 27.61
N LEU A 410 -19.11 13.94 26.78
CA LEU A 410 -20.00 15.10 26.84
C LEU A 410 -20.78 15.19 25.54
N ARG A 411 -22.09 14.99 25.59
CA ARG A 411 -22.96 15.09 24.42
C ARG A 411 -23.94 16.22 24.60
N TYR A 412 -23.91 17.19 23.69
CA TYR A 412 -24.75 18.39 23.72
C TYR A 412 -24.80 19.07 25.11
N THR A 413 -23.67 19.05 25.83
CA THR A 413 -23.53 19.51 27.21
C THR A 413 -22.25 20.34 27.37
N ASP A 414 -22.39 21.65 27.63
CA ASP A 414 -21.26 22.59 27.77
C ASP A 414 -20.62 22.55 29.18
N TRP A 415 -20.17 21.37 29.64
CA TRP A 415 -19.58 21.18 30.96
C TRP A 415 -18.05 21.10 30.94
N TYR A 416 -17.40 22.12 30.38
CA TYR A 416 -15.94 22.23 30.32
C TYR A 416 -15.49 23.64 30.74
N SER A 417 -14.66 23.71 31.78
CA SER A 417 -13.97 24.95 32.20
C SER A 417 -12.51 24.65 32.52
N GLU A 418 -11.62 25.66 32.40
CA GLU A 418 -10.20 25.52 32.77
C GLU A 418 -10.03 24.88 34.15
N LYS A 419 -10.77 25.39 35.14
CA LYS A 419 -10.74 24.90 36.52
C LYS A 419 -11.15 23.43 36.62
N MET A 420 -12.18 23.02 35.87
CA MET A 420 -12.73 21.67 35.91
C MET A 420 -11.78 20.68 35.22
N MET A 421 -11.30 21.04 34.03
CA MET A 421 -10.34 20.22 33.30
C MET A 421 -9.07 20.05 34.12
N CYS A 422 -8.54 21.08 34.78
CA CYS A 422 -7.36 20.97 35.66
C CYS A 422 -7.47 19.93 36.79
N LEU A 423 -8.68 19.49 37.17
CA LEU A 423 -8.85 18.46 38.21
C LEU A 423 -8.74 17.02 37.68
N MET A 424 -8.82 16.83 36.36
CA MET A 424 -8.86 15.53 35.69
C MET A 424 -7.46 15.12 35.17
N ASP A 425 -6.51 14.82 36.06
CA ASP A 425 -5.12 14.54 35.66
C ASP A 425 -4.93 13.12 35.10
N GLU A 426 -5.82 12.19 35.44
CA GLU A 426 -5.79 10.80 34.95
C GLU A 426 -6.66 10.54 33.72
N LEU A 427 -7.18 11.60 33.09
CA LEU A 427 -8.03 11.48 31.90
C LEU A 427 -7.27 10.83 30.74
N ARG A 428 -7.82 9.73 30.22
CA ARG A 428 -7.27 8.93 29.11
C ARG A 428 -8.09 9.11 27.84
N GLU A 429 -9.40 9.19 27.94
CA GLU A 429 -10.31 9.39 26.80
C GLU A 429 -11.22 10.59 27.05
N LEU A 430 -11.33 11.45 26.03
CA LEU A 430 -12.28 12.55 26.00
C LEU A 430 -13.09 12.46 24.71
N ASN A 431 -14.41 12.40 24.86
CA ASN A 431 -15.36 12.44 23.77
C ASN A 431 -16.26 13.66 23.98
N VAL A 432 -16.40 14.49 22.96
CA VAL A 432 -17.25 15.68 23.01
C VAL A 432 -18.09 15.74 21.74
N GLU A 433 -19.40 15.70 21.87
CA GLU A 433 -20.38 15.76 20.79
C GLU A 433 -21.26 17.00 20.95
N GLY A 434 -21.65 17.61 19.83
CA GLY A 434 -22.45 18.83 19.82
C GLY A 434 -21.64 20.07 20.20
N VAL A 435 -20.34 20.08 19.87
CA VAL A 435 -19.43 21.16 20.26
C VAL A 435 -19.77 22.48 19.55
N ARG A 436 -20.02 23.53 20.34
CA ARG A 436 -20.28 24.89 19.84
C ARG A 436 -19.02 25.77 19.78
N ASP A 437 -18.05 25.52 20.66
CA ASP A 437 -16.75 26.19 20.65
C ASP A 437 -15.58 25.22 20.92
N TRP A 438 -14.41 25.49 20.32
CA TRP A 438 -13.24 24.60 20.40
C TRP A 438 -12.46 24.71 21.72
N ARG A 439 -12.94 25.44 22.74
CA ARG A 439 -12.16 25.69 23.97
C ARG A 439 -11.84 24.40 24.72
N VAL A 440 -12.74 23.42 24.68
CA VAL A 440 -12.50 22.11 25.31
C VAL A 440 -11.24 21.43 24.76
N VAL A 441 -10.93 21.64 23.48
CA VAL A 441 -9.75 21.06 22.82
C VAL A 441 -8.47 21.81 23.19
N ASP A 442 -8.52 23.14 23.36
CA ASP A 442 -7.38 23.93 23.88
C ASP A 442 -6.94 23.41 25.28
N LEU A 443 -7.91 22.98 26.10
CA LEU A 443 -7.64 22.43 27.43
C LEU A 443 -7.00 21.03 27.40
N CYS A 444 -7.14 20.30 26.29
CA CYS A 444 -6.56 18.97 26.11
C CYS A 444 -5.03 19.01 26.02
N GLY A 445 -4.45 20.10 25.49
CA GLY A 445 -3.00 20.27 25.42
C GLY A 445 -2.31 20.22 26.78
N SER A 446 -3.03 20.53 27.87
CA SER A 446 -2.51 20.43 29.24
C SER A 446 -2.50 19.01 29.83
N LYS A 447 -3.11 18.03 29.14
CA LYS A 447 -3.36 16.69 29.68
C LYS A 447 -2.30 15.69 29.27
N THR A 448 -1.48 15.33 30.26
CA THR A 448 -0.35 14.44 30.04
C THR A 448 -0.73 12.98 29.85
N ARG A 449 -1.91 12.51 30.28
CA ARG A 449 -2.32 11.09 30.18
C ARG A 449 -3.37 10.80 29.11
N LEU A 450 -3.83 11.82 28.40
CA LEU A 450 -4.83 11.67 27.35
C LEU A 450 -4.26 10.84 26.19
N VAL A 451 -4.96 9.80 25.78
CA VAL A 451 -4.59 8.84 24.73
C VAL A 451 -5.49 8.97 23.50
N LYS A 452 -6.77 9.27 23.71
CA LYS A 452 -7.80 9.38 22.66
C LYS A 452 -8.62 10.65 22.84
N LEU A 453 -8.82 11.38 21.75
CA LEU A 453 -9.70 12.54 21.67
C LEU A 453 -10.67 12.34 20.51
N ARG A 454 -11.98 12.44 20.78
CA ARG A 454 -13.04 12.53 19.76
C ARG A 454 -13.80 13.84 19.93
N VAL A 455 -13.99 14.54 18.83
CA VAL A 455 -14.75 15.79 18.77
C VAL A 455 -15.72 15.70 17.61
N GLU A 456 -17.00 15.85 17.91
CA GLU A 456 -18.10 15.87 16.95
C GLU A 456 -18.83 17.20 17.08
N ALA A 457 -18.93 17.95 15.98
CA ALA A 457 -19.59 19.25 15.97
C ALA A 457 -21.09 19.10 15.75
N ASP A 458 -21.87 20.03 16.31
CA ASP A 458 -23.32 20.07 16.15
C ASP A 458 -23.69 20.39 14.67
N PRO A 459 -24.42 19.51 13.96
CA PRO A 459 -24.79 19.71 12.56
C PRO A 459 -25.73 20.92 12.36
N ASP A 460 -26.57 21.26 13.34
CA ASP A 460 -27.49 22.41 13.26
C ASP A 460 -26.76 23.74 13.55
N ALA A 461 -25.73 23.71 14.40
CA ALA A 461 -24.89 24.88 14.70
C ALA A 461 -23.75 25.10 13.68
N ALA A 462 -23.52 24.16 12.77
CA ALA A 462 -22.45 24.17 11.76
C ALA A 462 -22.50 25.41 10.82
N THR A 463 -23.66 26.07 10.71
CA THR A 463 -23.82 27.33 9.97
C THR A 463 -23.44 28.58 10.79
N GLU A 464 -23.46 28.52 12.12
CA GLU A 464 -23.16 29.63 13.04
C GLU A 464 -21.77 29.56 13.70
N ILE A 465 -20.97 28.50 13.50
CA ILE A 465 -19.55 28.48 13.89
C ILE A 465 -18.78 29.47 12.98
N THR A 466 -18.89 30.74 13.35
CA THR A 466 -18.15 31.89 12.83
C THR A 466 -16.80 31.93 13.53
N MET A 467 -15.98 30.89 13.37
CA MET A 467 -14.61 30.88 13.86
C MET A 467 -13.68 30.30 12.80
N HIS A 468 -13.12 31.19 11.99
CA HIS A 468 -11.92 30.96 11.19
C HIS A 468 -10.75 30.62 12.13
N LYS A 469 -10.49 29.33 12.40
CA LYS A 469 -9.39 28.94 13.29
C LYS A 469 -8.69 27.64 12.80
N PRO A 470 -7.35 27.56 12.94
CA PRO A 470 -6.61 26.32 12.77
C PRO A 470 -6.93 25.33 13.90
N VAL A 471 -6.53 24.05 13.74
CA VAL A 471 -6.63 23.05 14.82
C VAL A 471 -5.99 23.60 16.11
N PRO A 472 -6.67 23.48 17.26
CA PRO A 472 -6.13 23.87 18.57
C PRO A 472 -4.78 23.21 18.91
N ASN A 473 -3.98 23.90 19.72
CA ASN A 473 -2.65 23.42 20.07
C ASN A 473 -2.68 22.28 21.09
N MET A 474 -2.36 21.08 20.62
CA MET A 474 -2.25 19.84 21.39
C MET A 474 -0.82 19.28 21.44
N SER A 475 0.19 20.06 21.04
CA SER A 475 1.59 19.62 20.98
C SER A 475 2.15 19.08 22.30
N ASN A 476 1.63 19.58 23.43
CA ASN A 476 2.01 19.17 24.78
C ASN A 476 1.36 17.85 25.25
N ALA A 477 0.37 17.33 24.52
CA ALA A 477 -0.32 16.08 24.84
C ALA A 477 0.53 14.86 24.42
N ASN A 478 1.61 14.62 25.16
CA ASN A 478 2.66 13.66 24.79
C ASN A 478 2.23 12.18 24.74
N HIS A 479 1.04 11.82 25.23
CA HIS A 479 0.52 10.44 25.17
C HIS A 479 -0.66 10.29 24.19
N LEU A 480 -1.10 11.38 23.55
CA LEU A 480 -2.23 11.38 22.64
C LEU A 480 -1.84 10.65 21.35
N LYS A 481 -2.52 9.52 21.09
CA LYS A 481 -2.25 8.63 19.94
C LYS A 481 -3.32 8.69 18.88
N THR A 482 -4.56 9.04 19.26
CA THR A 482 -5.72 9.00 18.37
C THR A 482 -6.50 10.30 18.47
N ILE A 483 -6.72 10.94 17.32
CA ILE A 483 -7.59 12.11 17.17
C ILE A 483 -8.66 11.77 16.14
N ILE A 484 -9.92 11.97 16.51
CA ILE A 484 -11.10 11.75 15.67
C ILE A 484 -11.91 13.06 15.65
N LEU A 485 -12.09 13.62 14.47
CA LEU A 485 -12.83 14.85 14.24
C LEU A 485 -13.99 14.58 13.28
N GLU A 486 -15.21 14.78 13.76
CA GLU A 486 -16.44 14.45 13.02
C GLU A 486 -17.26 15.73 12.84
N SER A 487 -17.75 15.95 11.62
CA SER A 487 -18.59 17.09 11.21
C SER A 487 -18.04 18.47 11.57
N CYS A 488 -16.72 18.57 11.77
CA CYS A 488 -15.97 19.78 12.11
C CYS A 488 -15.76 20.71 10.89
N VAL A 489 -16.85 21.10 10.21
CA VAL A 489 -16.84 21.82 8.92
C VAL A 489 -16.13 23.18 8.94
N GLY A 490 -16.05 23.82 10.11
CA GLY A 490 -15.42 25.12 10.29
C GLY A 490 -13.89 25.10 10.29
N LEU A 491 -13.28 23.91 10.31
CA LEU A 491 -11.83 23.76 10.38
C LEU A 491 -11.15 24.20 9.07
N GLU A 492 -10.17 25.11 9.15
CA GLU A 492 -9.47 25.62 7.95
C GLU A 492 -8.15 24.91 7.68
N GLN A 493 -7.34 24.65 8.72
CA GLN A 493 -5.98 24.14 8.55
C GLN A 493 -5.59 23.17 9.66
N VAL A 494 -4.89 22.10 9.28
CA VAL A 494 -4.17 21.19 10.19
C VAL A 494 -2.68 21.44 10.01
N VAL A 495 -2.03 21.89 11.08
CA VAL A 495 -0.59 22.24 11.07
C VAL A 495 0.17 21.23 11.94
N PRO A 496 1.35 20.74 11.55
CA PRO A 496 2.08 19.73 12.31
C PRO A 496 2.51 20.23 13.71
N ASP A 497 2.88 21.51 13.84
CA ASP A 497 3.38 22.10 15.09
C ASP A 497 2.34 22.11 16.23
N VAL A 498 1.05 21.98 15.91
CA VAL A 498 -0.03 21.93 16.90
C VAL A 498 -0.44 20.51 17.26
N LEU A 499 0.05 19.50 16.53
CA LEU A 499 -0.31 18.10 16.74
C LEU A 499 0.65 17.39 17.71
N PRO A 500 0.18 16.35 18.42
CA PRO A 500 1.02 15.60 19.34
C PRO A 500 2.06 14.75 18.59
N PRO A 501 3.32 14.68 19.05
CA PRO A 501 4.40 13.99 18.34
C PRO A 501 4.26 12.46 18.32
N LEU A 502 3.44 11.89 19.21
CA LEU A 502 3.19 10.44 19.29
C LEU A 502 1.93 10.00 18.53
N LEU A 503 1.30 10.88 17.76
CA LEU A 503 0.08 10.58 17.01
C LEU A 503 0.27 9.34 16.11
N GLU A 504 -0.61 8.35 16.28
CA GLU A 504 -0.60 7.10 15.50
C GLU A 504 -1.77 7.05 14.48
N SER A 505 -2.89 7.68 14.81
CA SER A 505 -4.10 7.71 13.98
C SER A 505 -4.77 9.10 14.00
N PHE A 506 -5.13 9.59 12.81
CA PHE A 506 -5.93 10.80 12.63
C PHE A 506 -7.14 10.49 11.74
N SER A 507 -8.33 10.92 12.16
CA SER A 507 -9.56 10.80 11.39
C SER A 507 -10.26 12.14 11.28
N PHE A 508 -10.67 12.51 10.07
CA PHE A 508 -11.50 13.66 9.79
C PHE A 508 -12.62 13.25 8.83
N THR A 509 -13.84 13.23 9.35
CA THR A 509 -15.05 12.84 8.62
C THR A 509 -16.05 13.99 8.61
N VAL A 510 -16.75 14.15 7.49
CA VAL A 510 -17.77 15.18 7.29
C VAL A 510 -19.00 14.51 6.71
N ASP A 511 -20.17 14.87 7.21
CA ASP A 511 -21.46 14.39 6.72
C ASP A 511 -21.67 14.72 5.23
N ASP A 512 -22.41 13.86 4.53
CA ASP A 512 -22.57 13.92 3.07
C ASP A 512 -23.18 15.24 2.55
N ASP A 513 -23.92 15.97 3.39
CA ASP A 513 -24.58 17.23 3.03
C ASP A 513 -23.76 18.50 3.35
N ALA A 514 -22.63 18.36 4.07
CA ALA A 514 -21.87 19.51 4.60
C ALA A 514 -20.52 19.69 3.86
N ILE A 515 -20.16 20.96 3.55
CA ILE A 515 -18.89 21.28 2.88
C ILE A 515 -17.87 21.78 3.90
N ALA A 516 -16.75 21.08 4.05
CA ALA A 516 -15.66 21.52 4.91
C ALA A 516 -14.89 22.71 4.33
N LYS A 517 -14.54 23.67 5.19
CA LYS A 517 -13.72 24.85 4.87
C LYS A 517 -12.21 24.57 4.86
N ILE A 518 -11.82 23.32 5.08
CA ILE A 518 -10.43 22.92 5.23
C ILE A 518 -9.66 23.15 3.93
N SER A 519 -8.62 23.98 3.98
CA SER A 519 -7.80 24.36 2.83
C SER A 519 -6.44 23.67 2.81
N SER A 520 -5.89 23.31 3.97
CA SER A 520 -4.57 22.67 4.06
C SER A 520 -4.51 21.66 5.21
N ILE A 521 -3.95 20.48 4.92
CA ILE A 521 -3.69 19.44 5.91
C ILE A 521 -2.22 19.05 5.82
N SER A 522 -1.45 19.30 6.88
CA SER A 522 -0.06 18.86 6.97
C SER A 522 0.21 18.05 8.25
N PHE A 523 0.84 16.89 8.05
CA PHE A 523 1.32 15.98 9.09
C PHE A 523 2.85 15.86 9.07
N GLN A 524 3.53 16.86 8.52
CA GLN A 524 4.97 16.84 8.31
C GLN A 524 5.72 16.46 9.60
N GLY A 525 6.58 15.44 9.51
CA GLY A 525 7.45 15.02 10.61
C GLY A 525 6.81 14.09 11.66
N LEU A 526 5.52 13.75 11.54
CA LEU A 526 4.85 12.81 12.45
C LEU A 526 5.17 11.35 12.10
N ALA A 527 6.40 10.91 12.42
CA ALA A 527 6.94 9.60 12.07
C ALA A 527 6.18 8.39 12.67
N LYS A 528 5.35 8.60 13.70
CA LYS A 528 4.51 7.55 14.28
C LYS A 528 3.13 7.43 13.64
N LEU A 529 2.73 8.39 12.80
CA LEU A 529 1.42 8.40 12.15
C LEU A 529 1.34 7.28 11.12
N LYS A 530 0.46 6.30 11.38
CA LYS A 530 0.29 5.08 10.56
C LYS A 530 -1.02 5.11 9.77
N SER A 531 -2.05 5.75 10.34
CA SER A 531 -3.41 5.75 9.80
C SER A 531 -3.92 7.17 9.66
N VAL A 532 -4.44 7.50 8.47
CA VAL A 532 -5.11 8.75 8.17
C VAL A 532 -6.40 8.39 7.45
N LEU A 533 -7.55 8.72 8.05
CA LEU A 533 -8.88 8.54 7.45
C LEU A 533 -9.47 9.91 7.12
N LEU A 534 -9.69 10.16 5.84
CA LEU A 534 -10.35 11.37 5.34
C LEU A 534 -11.63 10.94 4.61
N ARG A 535 -12.78 11.53 4.97
CA ARG A 535 -14.07 11.25 4.33
C ARG A 535 -14.94 12.50 4.24
N GLY A 536 -15.64 12.66 3.12
CA GLY A 536 -16.65 13.70 2.92
C GLY A 536 -16.25 14.79 1.91
N LEU A 537 -17.07 15.86 1.87
CA LEU A 537 -16.93 16.96 0.90
C LEU A 537 -15.90 18.00 1.37
N MET A 538 -14.69 17.93 0.83
CA MET A 538 -13.57 18.83 1.14
C MET A 538 -13.22 19.71 -0.06
N GLU A 539 -14.21 20.40 -0.64
CA GLU A 539 -14.01 21.18 -1.87
C GLU A 539 -12.96 22.29 -1.73
N SER A 540 -12.74 22.82 -0.52
CA SER A 540 -11.77 23.89 -0.26
C SER A 540 -10.33 23.40 -0.15
N LEU A 541 -10.09 22.09 -0.07
CA LEU A 541 -8.77 21.53 0.21
C LEU A 541 -7.83 21.76 -0.97
N GLU A 542 -6.76 22.52 -0.74
CA GLU A 542 -5.75 22.86 -1.74
C GLU A 542 -4.43 22.07 -1.55
N GLU A 543 -4.10 21.71 -0.32
CA GLU A 543 -2.83 21.06 0.05
C GLU A 543 -3.02 19.88 1.00
N LEU A 544 -2.35 18.77 0.68
CA LEU A 544 -2.21 17.59 1.54
C LEU A 544 -0.73 17.18 1.64
N ASP A 545 -0.16 17.27 2.85
CA ASP A 545 1.24 16.92 3.14
C ASP A 545 1.33 15.81 4.20
N LEU A 546 1.87 14.66 3.80
CA LEU A 546 2.11 13.48 4.65
C LEU A 546 3.62 13.22 4.85
N SER A 547 4.48 14.20 4.60
CA SER A 547 5.93 14.01 4.59
C SER A 547 6.48 13.51 5.93
N GLY A 548 7.32 12.50 5.88
CA GLY A 548 7.96 11.89 7.05
C GLY A 548 7.03 11.04 7.92
N THR A 549 5.84 10.70 7.43
CA THR A 549 4.91 9.81 8.14
C THR A 549 5.17 8.33 7.85
N ALA A 550 4.57 7.45 8.64
CA ALA A 550 4.62 6.00 8.48
C ALA A 550 3.36 5.41 7.82
N VAL A 551 2.58 6.26 7.13
CA VAL A 551 1.35 5.87 6.41
C VAL A 551 1.68 4.87 5.30
N LYS A 552 0.93 3.76 5.27
CA LYS A 552 1.08 2.71 4.26
C LYS A 552 0.21 2.95 3.03
N THR A 553 -1.04 3.33 3.26
CA THR A 553 -2.03 3.56 2.21
C THR A 553 -2.71 4.89 2.46
N LEU A 554 -2.76 5.73 1.45
CA LEU A 554 -3.56 6.95 1.45
C LEU A 554 -4.87 6.67 0.70
N ASP A 555 -5.98 6.58 1.42
CA ASP A 555 -7.30 6.38 0.83
C ASP A 555 -8.01 7.73 0.61
N LEU A 556 -8.25 8.07 -0.65
CA LEU A 556 -8.99 9.27 -1.07
C LEU A 556 -10.30 8.90 -1.78
N ARG A 557 -10.74 7.62 -1.77
CA ARG A 557 -11.93 7.17 -2.52
C ARG A 557 -13.21 7.87 -2.11
N GLU A 558 -13.33 8.20 -0.83
CA GLU A 558 -14.49 8.87 -0.23
C GLU A 558 -14.23 10.36 0.04
N VAL A 559 -13.19 10.94 -0.58
CA VAL A 559 -12.83 12.35 -0.43
C VAL A 559 -13.16 13.10 -1.73
N VAL A 560 -14.01 14.12 -1.62
CA VAL A 560 -14.32 15.02 -2.74
C VAL A 560 -13.54 16.33 -2.57
N ALA A 561 -12.32 16.39 -3.12
CA ALA A 561 -11.44 17.57 -3.03
C ALA A 561 -11.08 18.15 -4.42
N ARG A 562 -12.05 18.83 -5.05
CA ARG A 562 -11.92 19.34 -6.43
C ARG A 562 -10.83 20.40 -6.63
N ASN A 563 -10.44 21.11 -5.57
CA ASN A 563 -9.43 22.18 -5.62
C ASN A 563 -8.05 21.73 -5.12
N LEU A 564 -7.81 20.43 -4.92
CA LEU A 564 -6.52 19.92 -4.47
C LEU A 564 -5.46 20.20 -5.54
N LYS A 565 -4.51 21.09 -5.22
CA LYS A 565 -3.41 21.51 -6.10
C LYS A 565 -2.10 20.83 -5.72
N GLN A 566 -1.89 20.55 -4.44
CA GLN A 566 -0.60 20.09 -3.90
C GLN A 566 -0.76 18.77 -3.14
N LEU A 567 0.03 17.77 -3.52
CA LEU A 567 0.17 16.51 -2.79
C LEU A 567 1.66 16.24 -2.51
N ILE A 568 2.01 16.19 -1.23
CA ILE A 568 3.41 16.09 -0.76
C ILE A 568 3.56 14.87 0.16
N MET A 569 4.48 13.98 -0.19
CA MET A 569 4.75 12.71 0.50
C MET A 569 6.26 12.43 0.48
N LEU A 570 7.04 13.32 1.10
CA LEU A 570 8.50 13.21 1.13
C LEU A 570 8.97 12.35 2.30
N GLY A 571 9.81 11.34 2.07
CA GLY A 571 10.33 10.44 3.11
C GLY A 571 9.31 9.42 3.63
N CYS A 572 8.23 9.14 2.88
CA CYS A 572 7.19 8.18 3.25
C CYS A 572 7.61 6.73 2.94
N GLN A 573 8.52 6.18 3.73
CA GLN A 573 9.19 4.90 3.46
C GLN A 573 8.26 3.67 3.43
N LYS A 574 7.08 3.76 4.05
CA LYS A 574 6.12 2.66 4.13
C LYS A 574 4.99 2.76 3.12
N LEU A 575 4.96 3.81 2.30
CA LEU A 575 3.89 4.06 1.35
C LEU A 575 3.88 2.98 0.25
N GLN A 576 2.75 2.29 0.12
CA GLN A 576 2.52 1.20 -0.84
C GLN A 576 1.45 1.60 -1.87
N ALA A 577 0.41 2.34 -1.48
CA ALA A 577 -0.65 2.74 -2.42
C ALA A 577 -1.30 4.08 -2.09
N ILE A 578 -1.80 4.72 -3.16
CA ILE A 578 -2.72 5.86 -3.10
C ILE A 578 -3.99 5.46 -3.84
N GLN A 579 -5.13 5.46 -3.15
CA GLN A 579 -6.42 5.09 -3.72
C GLN A 579 -7.20 6.35 -4.08
N TRP A 580 -7.55 6.48 -5.36
CA TRP A 580 -8.30 7.62 -5.89
C TRP A 580 -9.79 7.28 -6.05
N PRO A 581 -10.69 8.28 -6.08
CA PRO A 581 -12.10 8.07 -6.43
C PRO A 581 -12.28 7.37 -7.79
N ARG A 582 -13.43 6.73 -7.99
CA ARG A 582 -13.71 5.93 -9.19
C ARG A 582 -13.63 6.79 -10.47
N ILE A 583 -12.93 6.23 -11.47
CA ILE A 583 -12.66 6.83 -12.78
C ILE A 583 -13.99 7.13 -13.50
N GLY A 584 -14.39 8.39 -13.48
CA GLY A 584 -15.68 8.90 -13.99
C GLY A 584 -15.91 10.34 -13.56
N GLU A 585 -15.38 10.70 -12.39
CA GLU A 585 -15.18 12.08 -11.96
C GLU A 585 -13.92 12.66 -12.62
N ARG A 586 -13.90 13.97 -12.85
CA ARG A 586 -12.84 14.68 -13.61
C ARG A 586 -11.43 14.29 -13.15
N PRO A 587 -10.44 14.22 -14.05
CA PRO A 587 -9.05 13.91 -13.67
C PRO A 587 -8.53 14.94 -12.66
N TRP A 588 -7.84 14.44 -11.64
CA TRP A 588 -7.21 15.27 -10.62
C TRP A 588 -6.06 16.09 -11.23
N TRP A 589 -6.10 17.39 -11.00
CA TRP A 589 -5.12 18.32 -11.54
C TRP A 589 -4.19 18.85 -10.44
N LEU A 590 -3.06 18.17 -10.24
CA LEU A 590 -2.04 18.60 -9.29
C LEU A 590 -1.03 19.54 -9.94
N GLU A 591 -0.87 20.73 -9.36
CA GLU A 591 0.21 21.66 -9.70
C GLU A 591 1.53 21.17 -9.12
N VAL A 592 1.51 20.67 -7.87
CA VAL A 592 2.67 20.14 -7.16
C VAL A 592 2.40 18.68 -6.77
N LEU A 593 3.30 17.78 -7.19
CA LEU A 593 3.29 16.38 -6.77
C LEU A 593 4.70 15.99 -6.35
N ARG A 594 4.90 15.76 -5.06
CA ARG A 594 6.20 15.36 -4.50
C ARG A 594 6.06 14.04 -3.77
N VAL A 595 6.72 13.00 -4.26
CA VAL A 595 6.71 11.66 -3.68
C VAL A 595 8.15 11.22 -3.48
N ASP A 596 8.54 10.89 -2.26
CA ASP A 596 9.84 10.29 -1.95
C ASP A 596 9.63 9.16 -0.94
N THR A 597 9.97 7.92 -1.31
CA THR A 597 9.89 6.75 -0.41
C THR A 597 11.26 6.28 0.11
N VAL A 598 12.31 7.09 -0.06
CA VAL A 598 13.68 6.75 0.31
C VAL A 598 14.08 7.49 1.60
N GLN A 599 14.97 6.87 2.39
CA GLN A 599 15.45 7.45 3.64
C GLN A 599 16.40 8.60 3.34
N SER A 600 15.96 9.85 3.53
CA SER A 600 16.87 10.97 3.62
C SER A 600 17.72 10.79 4.88
N GLY A 601 19.05 10.77 4.72
CA GLY A 601 19.96 10.77 5.86
C GLY A 601 19.65 11.97 6.74
N SER A 602 19.30 11.73 8.01
CA SER A 602 18.96 12.81 8.94
C SER A 602 20.15 13.77 9.07
N SER A 603 19.94 15.05 8.80
CA SER A 603 20.73 16.09 9.46
C SER A 603 19.75 16.97 10.24
N GLY A 604 19.92 16.96 11.56
CA GLY A 604 19.14 17.76 12.49
C GLY A 604 19.23 19.23 12.10
N GLN A 605 18.05 19.84 11.99
CA GLN A 605 17.90 21.28 11.90
C GLN A 605 18.39 21.89 13.22
N GLY A 606 19.53 22.58 13.17
CA GLY A 606 20.12 23.28 14.31
C GLY A 606 21.01 24.42 13.83
N ASN A 607 20.41 25.61 13.74
CA ASN A 607 20.98 26.96 13.74
C ASN A 607 22.50 27.12 13.58
N CYS A 608 22.94 27.87 12.55
CA CYS A 608 23.64 29.15 12.76
C CYS A 608 23.89 29.86 11.41
N GLU A 609 23.21 30.98 11.21
CA GLU A 609 23.73 32.09 10.42
C GLU A 609 24.97 32.70 11.10
N GLU A 610 25.76 33.44 10.32
CA GLU A 610 26.91 34.27 10.73
C GLU A 610 28.26 33.57 11.02
N LYS A 611 29.19 33.64 10.06
CA LYS A 611 30.24 34.69 10.05
C LYS A 611 31.20 34.50 8.88
N SER A 612 31.53 35.62 8.28
CA SER A 612 32.48 35.76 7.19
C SER A 612 33.87 36.13 7.71
N LYS A 613 34.89 35.71 6.93
CA LYS A 613 36.27 36.25 6.76
C LYS A 613 37.45 35.67 7.58
N GLU A 614 38.57 35.58 6.84
CA GLU A 614 40.00 35.44 7.20
C GLU A 614 40.56 34.03 7.53
N THR A 615 41.76 33.56 7.15
CA THR A 615 42.85 33.92 6.21
C THR A 615 43.82 32.71 6.09
N ILE A 616 44.23 32.37 4.86
CA ILE A 616 45.48 31.78 4.29
C ILE A 616 46.45 30.87 5.12
N ALA A 617 46.75 29.70 4.50
CA ALA A 617 47.96 28.84 4.44
C ALA A 617 48.49 28.02 5.64
N ALA A 618 48.56 26.69 5.48
CA ALA A 618 49.80 25.92 5.23
C ALA A 618 49.54 24.40 5.09
N THR A 619 50.41 23.76 4.32
CA THR A 619 50.54 22.34 3.97
C THR A 619 50.50 21.35 5.14
N GLY A 620 49.78 20.24 4.97
CA GLY A 620 49.88 19.06 5.82
C GLY A 620 48.74 18.08 5.61
N SER A 621 49.02 17.01 4.86
CA SER A 621 48.35 15.71 4.78
C SER A 621 47.20 15.43 5.76
N SER A 622 46.14 14.83 5.19
CA SER A 622 45.02 14.15 5.86
C SER A 622 43.81 15.05 6.15
N GLN A 623 42.87 15.13 5.21
CA GLN A 623 41.52 15.61 5.52
C GLN A 623 40.45 14.73 4.87
N ASN A 624 39.69 14.11 5.76
CA ASN A 624 38.31 13.68 5.57
C ASN A 624 37.55 14.77 4.78
N ILE A 625 37.15 14.45 3.56
CA ILE A 625 36.16 15.26 2.85
C ILE A 625 34.82 14.81 3.39
N ALA A 626 34.29 15.59 4.32
CA ALA A 626 32.86 15.61 4.61
C ALA A 626 32.14 15.78 3.27
N VAL A 627 31.42 14.73 2.85
CA VAL A 627 30.50 14.80 1.73
C VAL A 627 29.41 15.76 2.17
N VAL A 628 29.53 17.01 1.73
CA VAL A 628 28.42 17.96 1.73
C VAL A 628 27.39 17.33 0.82
N ALA A 629 26.37 16.71 1.42
CA ALA A 629 25.17 16.30 0.73
C ALA A 629 24.62 17.54 0.03
N MET A 630 24.76 17.61 -1.29
CA MET A 630 24.05 18.62 -2.06
C MET A 630 22.56 18.37 -1.84
N LYS A 631 21.90 19.36 -1.26
CA LYS A 631 20.43 19.47 -1.24
C LYS A 631 19.92 19.08 -2.61
N GLN A 632 19.10 18.02 -2.65
CA GLN A 632 18.28 17.63 -3.79
C GLN A 632 17.64 18.90 -4.38
N ASP A 633 17.77 19.09 -5.69
CA ASP A 633 17.35 20.30 -6.37
C ASP A 633 15.82 20.42 -6.27
N ALA A 634 15.35 21.26 -5.34
CA ALA A 634 13.95 21.57 -5.08
C ALA A 634 13.30 22.41 -6.20
N SER A 635 13.80 22.32 -7.44
CA SER A 635 13.40 23.18 -8.55
C SER A 635 12.19 22.67 -9.33
N PHE A 636 11.82 21.40 -9.19
CA PHE A 636 10.67 20.82 -9.89
C PHE A 636 9.42 20.81 -8.99
N ASP A 637 8.30 21.29 -9.52
CA ASP A 637 6.98 21.14 -8.88
C ASP A 637 6.55 19.66 -8.84
N LYS A 638 7.11 18.85 -9.74
CA LYS A 638 6.84 17.41 -9.84
C LYS A 638 8.12 16.61 -9.64
N TYR A 639 8.18 15.90 -8.52
CA TYR A 639 9.31 15.07 -8.12
C TYR A 639 8.80 13.73 -7.61
N ILE A 640 9.24 12.64 -8.23
CA ILE A 640 8.84 11.28 -7.84
C ILE A 640 10.11 10.46 -7.66
N TYR A 641 10.42 10.09 -6.42
CA TYR A 641 11.50 9.20 -6.09
C TYR A 641 10.94 7.97 -5.36
N VAL A 642 10.99 6.82 -6.01
CA VAL A 642 10.41 5.59 -5.45
C VAL A 642 11.42 4.47 -5.37
N ARG A 643 11.37 3.73 -4.27
CA ARG A 643 12.15 2.49 -4.12
C ARG A 643 11.53 1.31 -4.88
N ASP A 644 10.21 1.20 -4.84
CA ASP A 644 9.44 0.15 -5.52
C ASP A 644 8.57 0.79 -6.62
N GLY A 645 8.77 0.34 -7.85
CA GLY A 645 8.04 0.85 -9.01
C GLY A 645 6.55 0.52 -9.02
N ARG A 646 6.08 -0.44 -8.21
CA ARG A 646 4.64 -0.79 -8.14
C ARG A 646 3.78 0.37 -7.62
N LEU A 647 4.32 1.24 -6.75
CA LEU A 647 3.64 2.44 -6.25
C LEU A 647 3.20 3.38 -7.38
N LEU A 648 3.92 3.39 -8.50
CA LEU A 648 3.66 4.26 -9.64
C LEU A 648 2.33 3.92 -10.33
N ARG A 649 1.79 2.72 -10.11
CA ARG A 649 0.43 2.34 -10.55
C ARG A 649 -0.64 3.21 -9.90
N SER A 650 -0.41 3.65 -8.66
CA SER A 650 -1.31 4.58 -7.98
C SER A 650 -1.31 5.97 -8.61
N LEU A 651 -0.39 6.30 -9.52
CA LEU A 651 -0.30 7.63 -10.14
C LEU A 651 -1.00 7.73 -11.51
N VAL A 652 -1.55 6.64 -12.08
CA VAL A 652 -2.21 6.77 -13.40
C VAL A 652 -3.45 7.67 -13.40
N PRO A 653 -4.28 7.76 -12.32
CA PRO A 653 -5.40 8.69 -12.28
C PRO A 653 -5.01 10.18 -12.36
N VAL A 654 -3.81 10.53 -11.90
CA VAL A 654 -3.27 11.91 -11.96
C VAL A 654 -2.46 12.17 -13.23
N ARG A 655 -2.47 11.27 -14.22
CA ARG A 655 -1.62 11.38 -15.42
C ARG A 655 -1.80 12.69 -16.20
N ALA A 656 -3.01 13.24 -16.23
CA ALA A 656 -3.30 14.49 -16.93
C ALA A 656 -2.48 15.66 -16.34
N SER A 657 -2.21 15.63 -15.03
CA SER A 657 -1.35 16.63 -14.40
C SER A 657 0.03 16.65 -15.04
N PHE A 658 0.57 15.54 -15.54
CA PHE A 658 1.90 15.44 -16.14
C PHE A 658 2.04 16.12 -17.52
N GLU A 659 0.94 16.55 -18.15
CA GLU A 659 0.94 17.07 -19.52
C GLU A 659 1.51 18.49 -19.69
N LEU A 660 1.31 19.38 -18.69
CA LEU A 660 1.59 20.82 -18.83
C LEU A 660 2.88 21.31 -18.15
N ARG A 661 3.43 20.54 -17.19
CA ARG A 661 4.72 20.87 -16.54
C ARG A 661 5.65 19.66 -16.50
N GLY A 662 6.93 19.90 -16.76
CA GLY A 662 8.03 18.95 -16.62
C GLY A 662 8.20 18.45 -15.19
N GLY A 663 9.01 17.40 -15.03
CA GLY A 663 9.19 16.74 -13.74
C GLY A 663 10.41 15.82 -13.72
N HIS A 664 10.79 15.42 -12.51
CA HIS A 664 11.89 14.49 -12.29
C HIS A 664 11.34 13.21 -11.66
N MET A 665 11.70 12.08 -12.26
CA MET A 665 11.33 10.77 -11.78
C MET A 665 12.59 9.91 -11.61
N GLU A 666 12.77 9.39 -10.41
CA GLU A 666 13.85 8.47 -10.07
C GLU A 666 13.29 7.20 -9.43
N MET A 667 13.84 6.06 -9.83
CA MET A 667 13.59 4.79 -9.18
C MET A 667 14.93 4.17 -8.80
N SER A 668 15.19 4.00 -7.50
CA SER A 668 16.44 3.40 -7.02
C SER A 668 16.22 2.46 -5.84
N SER A 669 16.87 1.30 -5.84
CA SER A 669 16.81 0.35 -4.71
C SER A 669 17.79 0.68 -3.56
N SER A 670 18.71 1.65 -3.75
CA SER A 670 19.73 2.07 -2.77
C SER A 670 19.91 3.59 -2.74
N PRO A 671 19.90 4.25 -1.56
CA PRO A 671 20.20 5.67 -1.43
C PRO A 671 21.69 6.04 -1.64
N ALA A 672 22.56 5.05 -1.85
CA ALA A 672 24.01 5.24 -1.72
C ALA A 672 24.72 5.73 -2.99
N SER A 673 24.04 5.99 -4.11
CA SER A 673 24.71 6.49 -5.32
C SER A 673 23.88 7.51 -6.10
N SER A 674 23.47 8.61 -5.45
CA SER A 674 23.15 9.83 -6.19
C SER A 674 24.46 10.40 -6.79
N VAL A 675 24.95 9.80 -7.88
CA VAL A 675 26.04 10.37 -8.65
C VAL A 675 25.47 11.57 -9.39
N ALA A 676 25.91 12.75 -8.96
CA ALA A 676 25.49 14.05 -9.47
C ALA A 676 25.38 14.09 -11.01
N VAL A 677 24.14 14.26 -11.49
CA VAL A 677 23.89 14.73 -12.85
C VAL A 677 24.16 16.23 -12.85
N GLY A 678 25.42 16.60 -13.08
CA GLY A 678 25.80 18.01 -13.19
C GLY A 678 27.19 18.32 -12.70
N ASP A 679 28.23 17.67 -13.23
CA ASP A 679 29.58 18.17 -13.04
C ASP A 679 30.30 18.38 -14.37
N ARG A 680 30.51 19.66 -14.72
CA ARG A 680 31.49 20.10 -15.73
C ARG A 680 32.91 19.63 -15.40
N GLY A 681 33.17 19.20 -14.15
CA GLY A 681 34.41 18.57 -13.70
C GLY A 681 34.62 17.11 -14.11
N TYR A 682 33.57 16.35 -14.42
CA TYR A 682 33.72 14.96 -14.87
C TYR A 682 34.28 14.89 -16.30
N ALA A 683 33.89 15.82 -17.18
CA ALA A 683 34.41 15.90 -18.56
C ALA A 683 35.92 16.14 -18.65
N GLN A 684 36.54 16.75 -17.61
CA GLN A 684 37.98 16.98 -17.55
C GLN A 684 38.76 15.91 -16.76
N ARG A 685 38.11 15.14 -15.88
CA ARG A 685 38.74 13.99 -15.17
C ARG A 685 38.71 12.67 -15.94
N ILE A 686 37.96 12.58 -17.05
CA ILE A 686 37.91 11.44 -17.99
C ILE A 686 39.24 11.23 -18.79
N ARG A 687 40.30 12.01 -18.52
CA ARG A 687 41.61 11.88 -19.19
C ARG A 687 42.69 11.15 -18.38
N HIS A 688 42.34 10.41 -17.32
CA HIS A 688 43.30 9.59 -16.58
C HIS A 688 43.01 8.08 -16.71
N PRO A 689 44.05 7.23 -16.87
CA PRO A 689 43.91 5.79 -17.15
C PRO A 689 43.18 5.00 -16.05
N ASP A 690 43.10 5.53 -14.83
CA ASP A 690 42.73 4.78 -13.64
C ASP A 690 41.24 4.85 -13.26
N HIS A 691 40.36 5.41 -14.10
CA HIS A 691 38.93 5.62 -13.77
C HIS A 691 37.94 4.94 -14.72
N TYR A 692 38.41 4.08 -15.62
CA TYR A 692 37.53 3.12 -16.29
C TYR A 692 37.27 1.94 -15.33
N LEU A 693 36.05 1.84 -14.79
CA LEU A 693 35.63 0.71 -13.94
C LEU A 693 35.78 -0.67 -14.61
N TYR A 694 35.97 -0.71 -15.93
CA TYR A 694 36.30 -1.90 -16.71
C TYR A 694 37.67 -2.54 -16.35
N ALA A 695 38.56 -1.84 -15.64
CA ALA A 695 39.90 -2.34 -15.31
C ALA A 695 39.95 -3.43 -14.20
N ARG A 696 38.81 -3.81 -13.60
CA ARG A 696 38.73 -4.80 -12.51
C ARG A 696 38.24 -6.19 -12.90
N ASP A 697 37.68 -6.37 -14.09
CA ASP A 697 37.30 -7.72 -14.56
C ASP A 697 38.53 -8.47 -15.10
N ILE A 698 38.78 -9.67 -14.57
CA ILE A 698 39.97 -10.48 -14.92
C ILE A 698 39.97 -10.83 -16.42
N VAL A 699 38.79 -10.97 -17.03
CA VAL A 699 38.63 -11.18 -18.48
C VAL A 699 39.03 -9.93 -19.27
N PHE A 700 38.73 -8.74 -18.75
CA PHE A 700 39.09 -7.46 -19.34
C PHE A 700 40.61 -7.22 -19.25
N GLN A 701 41.27 -7.60 -18.15
CA GLN A 701 42.74 -7.56 -18.07
C GLN A 701 43.41 -8.49 -19.09
N TYR A 702 42.85 -9.67 -19.38
CA TYR A 702 43.45 -10.58 -20.36
C TYR A 702 43.31 -10.07 -21.80
N HIS A 703 42.15 -9.51 -22.17
CA HIS A 703 41.97 -8.86 -23.48
C HIS A 703 42.71 -7.53 -23.59
N LEU A 704 42.73 -6.68 -22.55
CA LEU A 704 43.57 -5.50 -22.50
C LEU A 704 45.05 -5.84 -22.49
N HIS A 705 45.55 -6.92 -21.88
CA HIS A 705 46.97 -7.25 -21.96
C HIS A 705 47.39 -7.66 -23.37
N VAL A 706 46.50 -8.27 -24.15
CA VAL A 706 46.72 -8.54 -25.58
C VAL A 706 46.57 -7.27 -26.43
N VAL A 707 45.71 -6.33 -26.02
CA VAL A 707 45.43 -5.06 -26.73
C VAL A 707 46.32 -3.89 -26.28
N ALA A 708 46.94 -3.93 -25.12
CA ALA A 708 47.82 -2.88 -24.55
C ALA A 708 49.19 -2.81 -25.26
N ALA A 709 49.50 -3.81 -26.08
CA ALA A 709 50.55 -3.68 -27.10
C ALA A 709 50.19 -2.65 -28.20
N ASN A 710 48.93 -2.22 -28.28
CA ASN A 710 48.41 -1.12 -29.09
C ASN A 710 47.89 0.01 -28.18
N GLU A 711 48.71 1.01 -27.92
CA GLU A 711 48.50 2.21 -27.08
C GLU A 711 47.32 3.14 -27.50
N GLY A 712 46.28 2.63 -28.16
CA GLY A 712 45.26 3.43 -28.86
C GLY A 712 43.85 3.42 -28.28
N ALA A 713 43.33 2.30 -27.76
CA ALA A 713 41.88 2.09 -27.65
C ALA A 713 41.12 3.13 -26.79
N ILE A 714 41.73 3.61 -25.70
CA ILE A 714 41.09 4.56 -24.76
C ILE A 714 40.94 5.97 -25.37
N ARG A 715 41.74 6.32 -26.38
CA ARG A 715 41.72 7.64 -27.03
C ARG A 715 40.68 7.76 -28.15
N TRP A 716 39.85 6.74 -28.33
CA TRP A 716 38.98 6.55 -29.50
C TRP A 716 37.49 6.75 -29.21
N MET A 717 37.08 6.64 -27.95
CA MET A 717 35.69 6.80 -27.53
C MET A 717 35.34 8.29 -27.41
N TRP A 718 34.23 8.70 -28.02
CA TRP A 718 33.65 10.01 -27.77
C TRP A 718 33.08 10.05 -26.35
N ALA A 719 33.26 11.18 -25.66
CA ALA A 719 32.47 11.42 -24.47
C ALA A 719 31.01 11.53 -24.90
N CYS A 720 30.11 10.89 -24.15
CA CYS A 720 28.67 11.08 -24.35
C CYS A 720 28.38 12.57 -24.44
N PRO A 721 27.63 13.04 -25.46
CA PRO A 721 27.18 14.42 -25.51
C PRO A 721 26.55 14.79 -24.15
N PRO A 722 26.86 15.98 -23.59
CA PRO A 722 26.19 16.40 -22.38
C PRO A 722 24.67 16.40 -22.60
N ALA A 723 23.92 16.02 -21.58
CA ALA A 723 22.46 16.14 -21.59
C ALA A 723 22.06 17.54 -22.10
N PRO A 724 21.07 17.65 -23.01
CA PRO A 724 20.56 18.94 -23.43
C PRO A 724 20.08 19.69 -22.19
N VAL A 725 20.10 21.02 -22.27
CA VAL A 725 19.55 21.86 -21.21
C VAL A 725 18.08 21.48 -21.05
N VAL A 726 17.77 20.74 -19.99
CA VAL A 726 16.40 20.32 -19.66
C VAL A 726 15.63 21.59 -19.37
N ASP A 727 14.59 21.88 -20.14
CA ASP A 727 13.66 22.93 -19.78
C ASP A 727 12.84 22.40 -18.60
N THR A 728 13.26 22.79 -17.38
CA THR A 728 12.65 22.37 -16.11
C THR A 728 11.13 22.59 -16.05
N VAL A 729 10.60 23.47 -16.92
CA VAL A 729 9.19 23.80 -17.01
C VAL A 729 8.41 22.80 -17.87
N LYS A 730 9.04 22.06 -18.81
CA LYS A 730 8.33 21.24 -19.82
C LYS A 730 8.78 19.77 -19.91
N ASP A 731 10.00 19.45 -19.51
CA ASP A 731 10.62 18.17 -19.83
C ASP A 731 10.58 17.19 -18.66
N TRP A 732 10.39 15.89 -18.95
CA TRP A 732 10.55 14.83 -17.95
C TRP A 732 11.89 14.11 -18.07
N TYR A 733 12.55 13.98 -16.92
CA TYR A 733 13.75 13.16 -16.74
C TYR A 733 13.39 11.91 -15.95
N VAL A 734 13.63 10.73 -16.55
CA VAL A 734 13.36 9.43 -15.92
C VAL A 734 14.67 8.68 -15.70
N HIS A 735 14.95 8.36 -14.45
CA HIS A 735 16.14 7.66 -14.00
C HIS A 735 15.77 6.35 -13.31
N ILE A 736 16.38 5.25 -13.71
CA ILE A 736 16.07 3.91 -13.18
C ILE A 736 17.37 3.16 -12.85
N GLN A 737 17.51 2.79 -11.58
CA GLN A 737 18.59 1.97 -11.03
C GLN A 737 18.00 0.87 -10.12
N VAL A 738 18.30 -0.39 -10.38
CA VAL A 738 17.78 -1.51 -9.55
C VAL A 738 18.90 -2.49 -9.21
N GLU A 739 19.57 -2.24 -8.08
CA GLU A 739 20.49 -3.17 -7.44
C GLU A 739 19.71 -4.18 -6.59
N GLU A 740 19.96 -5.48 -6.80
CA GLU A 740 19.36 -6.54 -5.99
C GLU A 740 19.94 -6.53 -4.56
N GLY A 741 19.31 -5.76 -3.67
CA GLY A 741 19.52 -5.85 -2.23
C GLY A 741 18.78 -7.06 -1.65
N MET A 742 19.44 -8.23 -1.65
CA MET A 742 19.07 -9.46 -0.93
C MET A 742 17.57 -9.79 -0.77
N LYS A 743 17.07 -10.69 -1.63
CA LYS A 743 16.40 -11.94 -1.23
C LYS A 743 16.44 -12.92 -2.42
N LYS A 744 17.49 -13.74 -2.47
CA LYS A 744 17.44 -15.04 -3.15
C LYS A 744 16.47 -15.94 -2.39
N SER A 745 15.16 -15.80 -2.58
CA SER A 745 14.24 -16.91 -2.33
C SER A 745 14.23 -17.80 -3.58
N GLY A 746 14.44 -19.09 -3.38
CA GLY A 746 14.81 -20.07 -4.41
C GLY A 746 13.90 -20.11 -5.64
N LEU A 747 14.55 -20.14 -6.81
CA LEU A 747 14.29 -20.98 -7.99
C LEU A 747 12.84 -21.42 -8.27
N LEU A 748 12.33 -20.98 -9.44
CA LEU A 748 11.88 -21.90 -10.49
C LEU A 748 12.28 -21.35 -11.87
N LYS A 749 13.24 -22.01 -12.51
CA LYS A 749 13.24 -22.14 -13.98
C LYS A 749 12.10 -23.10 -14.30
N GLN A 750 11.05 -22.65 -14.97
CA GLN A 750 10.13 -23.57 -15.65
C GLN A 750 10.38 -23.52 -17.15
N GLU A 751 10.86 -24.65 -17.66
CA GLU A 751 10.69 -25.06 -19.06
C GLU A 751 9.26 -25.58 -19.23
N GLY A 752 8.58 -25.10 -20.28
CA GLY A 752 7.47 -25.82 -20.94
C GLY A 752 6.06 -25.61 -20.39
N GLY A 753 5.24 -24.88 -21.15
CA GLY A 753 3.79 -25.08 -21.20
C GLY A 753 2.90 -23.99 -20.59
N THR A 754 2.28 -23.19 -21.45
CA THR A 754 1.06 -22.39 -21.22
C THR A 754 1.12 -21.24 -20.19
N GLN A 755 1.44 -20.05 -20.72
CA GLN A 755 0.79 -18.76 -20.45
C GLN A 755 0.18 -18.54 -19.05
N GLY A 756 1.04 -18.13 -18.11
CA GLY A 756 0.69 -17.32 -16.94
C GLY A 756 1.78 -16.27 -16.76
N THR A 757 1.56 -15.07 -17.32
CA THR A 757 2.52 -13.97 -17.25
C THR A 757 2.46 -13.35 -15.85
N ILE A 758 3.15 -13.95 -14.87
CA ILE A 758 3.43 -13.28 -13.61
C ILE A 758 4.56 -12.27 -13.89
N THR A 759 4.18 -11.11 -14.43
CA THR A 759 5.03 -9.91 -14.51
C THR A 759 5.14 -9.27 -13.12
N GLY A 760 5.77 -9.98 -12.19
CA GLY A 760 6.05 -9.51 -10.83
C GLY A 760 7.39 -8.80 -10.66
N ALA A 761 8.13 -8.54 -11.74
CA ALA A 761 9.43 -7.87 -11.68
C ALA A 761 9.36 -6.52 -12.42
N THR A 762 9.28 -5.42 -11.65
CA THR A 762 9.59 -4.05 -12.07
C THR A 762 9.13 -3.69 -13.49
N SER A 763 7.82 -3.66 -13.73
CA SER A 763 7.30 -3.01 -14.94
C SER A 763 7.51 -1.51 -14.77
N ILE A 764 8.42 -0.93 -15.54
CA ILE A 764 8.52 0.52 -15.76
C ILE A 764 7.09 1.04 -16.01
N PRO A 765 6.65 2.17 -15.42
CA PRO A 765 5.29 2.65 -15.63
C PRO A 765 5.14 3.07 -17.07
N ASP A 766 4.59 2.15 -17.84
CA ASP A 766 4.34 2.30 -19.27
C ASP A 766 3.63 3.65 -19.48
N ASP A 767 2.58 3.93 -18.70
CA ASP A 767 1.78 5.15 -18.73
C ASP A 767 2.53 6.48 -18.59
N ILE A 768 3.45 6.60 -17.61
CA ILE A 768 4.13 7.87 -17.32
C ILE A 768 5.31 8.08 -18.26
N CYS A 769 6.09 7.01 -18.53
CA CYS A 769 7.22 7.09 -19.43
C CYS A 769 6.77 7.32 -20.89
N ARG A 770 5.63 6.78 -21.30
CA ARG A 770 5.05 6.83 -22.67
C ARG A 770 4.92 8.21 -23.30
N LEU A 771 4.31 9.15 -22.57
CA LEU A 771 3.80 10.40 -23.16
C LEU A 771 4.68 11.62 -22.85
N HIS A 772 5.56 11.50 -21.86
CA HIS A 772 6.19 12.68 -21.26
C HIS A 772 7.71 12.60 -21.12
N ALA A 773 8.31 11.40 -21.11
CA ALA A 773 9.76 11.26 -20.95
C ALA A 773 10.53 11.79 -22.16
N LYS A 774 11.35 12.81 -21.94
CA LYS A 774 12.29 13.36 -22.92
C LYS A 774 13.68 12.72 -22.79
N MET A 775 14.05 12.39 -21.56
CA MET A 775 15.27 11.66 -21.25
C MET A 775 14.95 10.40 -20.43
N LEU A 776 15.47 9.27 -20.88
CA LEU A 776 15.43 7.99 -20.18
C LEU A 776 16.84 7.50 -19.92
N HIS A 777 17.18 7.28 -18.65
CA HIS A 777 18.43 6.65 -18.23
C HIS A 777 18.14 5.41 -17.39
N VAL A 778 18.55 4.25 -17.89
CA VAL A 778 18.42 2.96 -17.19
C VAL A 778 19.82 2.40 -16.97
N HIS A 779 20.23 2.19 -15.72
CA HIS A 779 21.55 1.60 -15.46
C HIS A 779 21.58 0.67 -14.25
N ASP A 780 22.54 -0.26 -14.24
CA ASP A 780 22.77 -1.22 -13.14
C ASP A 780 21.52 -2.06 -12.78
N CYS A 781 20.61 -2.27 -13.73
CA CYS A 781 19.39 -3.05 -13.52
C CYS A 781 19.62 -4.53 -13.84
N LEU A 782 19.64 -5.38 -12.81
CA LEU A 782 19.83 -6.82 -12.97
C LEU A 782 18.53 -7.57 -13.32
N SER A 783 17.37 -7.09 -12.86
CA SER A 783 16.08 -7.77 -13.06
C SER A 783 15.44 -7.50 -14.43
N ILE A 784 15.79 -6.39 -15.08
CA ILE A 784 15.13 -5.96 -16.32
C ILE A 784 15.56 -6.83 -17.51
N THR A 785 14.57 -7.34 -18.25
CA THR A 785 14.80 -8.19 -19.44
C THR A 785 14.51 -7.46 -20.77
N SER A 786 13.74 -6.38 -20.70
CA SER A 786 13.47 -5.43 -21.79
C SER A 786 12.78 -4.18 -21.22
N ILE A 787 12.89 -3.05 -21.91
CA ILE A 787 12.02 -1.88 -21.69
C ILE A 787 10.72 -2.17 -22.48
N PRO A 788 9.57 -2.32 -21.80
CA PRO A 788 8.32 -2.63 -22.49
C PRO A 788 7.99 -1.51 -23.48
N VAL A 789 7.56 -1.90 -24.67
CA VAL A 789 7.02 -0.98 -25.67
C VAL A 789 5.49 -1.04 -25.53
N PRO A 790 4.77 0.10 -25.48
CA PRO A 790 3.35 0.16 -25.12
C PRO A 790 2.41 -0.62 -26.05
N ARG A 791 1.16 -0.89 -25.65
CA ARG A 791 0.13 -1.48 -26.53
C ARG A 791 -0.18 -0.65 -27.79
N ASP A 792 -0.05 0.67 -27.70
CA ASP A 792 -0.16 1.60 -28.82
C ASP A 792 1.22 1.93 -29.45
N LEU A 793 2.29 1.37 -28.85
CA LEU A 793 3.70 1.34 -29.25
C LEU A 793 4.40 2.70 -29.52
N VAL A 794 3.81 3.87 -29.23
CA VAL A 794 4.38 5.19 -29.59
C VAL A 794 5.22 5.82 -28.46
N TRP A 795 6.53 6.01 -28.71
CA TRP A 795 7.37 6.98 -27.97
C TRP A 795 7.32 8.33 -28.68
N THR A 796 6.53 9.27 -28.15
CA THR A 796 6.21 10.55 -28.85
C THR A 796 7.13 11.71 -28.51
N ARG A 797 7.85 11.70 -27.38
CA ARG A 797 8.67 12.84 -26.90
C ARG A 797 10.11 12.48 -26.52
N LEU A 798 10.50 11.21 -26.62
CA LEU A 798 11.82 10.76 -26.20
C LEU A 798 12.90 11.32 -27.13
N GLU A 799 13.79 12.14 -26.58
CA GLU A 799 14.93 12.71 -27.31
C GLU A 799 16.25 11.99 -26.97
N GLN A 800 16.40 11.53 -25.73
CA GLN A 800 17.62 10.85 -25.29
C GLN A 800 17.31 9.56 -24.54
N CYS A 801 17.97 8.49 -24.94
CA CYS A 801 17.88 7.19 -24.28
C CYS A 801 19.28 6.65 -23.99
N ARG A 802 19.52 6.31 -22.71
CA ARG A 802 20.78 5.74 -22.23
C ARG A 802 20.51 4.48 -21.42
N VAL A 803 21.13 3.37 -21.81
CA VAL A 803 20.99 2.07 -21.14
C VAL A 803 22.37 1.47 -20.85
N GLU A 804 22.72 1.25 -19.57
CA GLU A 804 24.06 0.80 -19.20
C GLU A 804 24.05 -0.33 -18.17
N ARG A 805 25.00 -1.27 -18.24
CA ARG A 805 25.23 -2.28 -17.17
C ARG A 805 23.97 -3.08 -16.80
N CYS A 806 23.14 -3.38 -17.80
CA CYS A 806 21.91 -4.16 -17.65
C CYS A 806 22.09 -5.55 -18.29
N PRO A 807 22.64 -6.55 -17.57
CA PRO A 807 23.15 -7.77 -18.18
C PRO A 807 22.06 -8.71 -18.70
N ASN A 808 20.86 -8.68 -18.12
CA ASN A 808 19.76 -9.59 -18.47
C ASN A 808 18.84 -9.07 -19.58
N ILE A 809 19.08 -7.86 -20.10
CA ILE A 809 18.34 -7.35 -21.24
C ILE A 809 18.62 -8.23 -22.46
N SER A 810 17.56 -8.79 -23.04
CA SER A 810 17.62 -9.57 -24.28
C SER A 810 17.32 -8.72 -25.51
N SER A 811 16.39 -7.78 -25.37
CA SER A 811 16.07 -6.74 -26.33
C SER A 811 15.84 -5.45 -25.58
N VAL A 812 16.51 -4.35 -25.93
CA VAL A 812 16.33 -3.06 -25.21
C VAL A 812 14.88 -2.62 -25.32
N PHE A 813 14.35 -2.59 -26.54
CA PHE A 813 12.93 -2.37 -26.82
C PHE A 813 12.34 -3.65 -27.43
N ALA A 814 11.33 -4.24 -26.78
CA ALA A 814 10.71 -5.49 -27.23
C ALA A 814 9.30 -5.25 -27.82
N ALA A 815 9.01 -5.81 -29.00
CA ALA A 815 7.67 -5.79 -29.57
C ALA A 815 6.68 -6.66 -28.78
N LEU A 816 5.45 -6.16 -28.58
CA LEU A 816 4.37 -6.90 -27.94
C LEU A 816 3.89 -8.07 -28.81
N LYS A 817 3.65 -9.22 -28.17
CA LYS A 817 2.96 -10.37 -28.77
C LYS A 817 1.45 -10.13 -28.68
N GLY A 818 0.88 -9.39 -29.63
CA GLY A 818 -0.56 -9.12 -29.71
C GLY A 818 -1.07 -9.12 -31.15
N SER A 819 -2.28 -9.64 -31.37
CA SER A 819 -2.88 -9.91 -32.68
C SER A 819 -3.99 -8.91 -33.01
N TYR A 820 -3.72 -7.61 -33.15
CA TYR A 820 -4.71 -6.69 -33.74
C TYR A 820 -4.04 -5.53 -34.52
N THR A 821 -4.32 -5.51 -35.84
CA THR A 821 -4.23 -4.43 -36.84
C THR A 821 -2.87 -3.96 -37.42
N ASN A 822 -2.82 -3.90 -38.76
CA ASN A 822 -1.75 -3.35 -39.62
C ASN A 822 -1.73 -1.81 -39.55
N TYR A 823 -1.04 -1.22 -38.57
CA TYR A 823 -0.78 0.23 -38.56
C TYR A 823 0.72 0.52 -38.69
N VAL A 824 1.05 1.39 -39.65
CA VAL A 824 2.38 2.00 -39.82
C VAL A 824 2.66 2.91 -38.62
N MET A 825 3.81 2.75 -37.97
CA MET A 825 4.11 3.31 -36.64
C MET A 825 4.92 4.61 -36.64
N PHE A 826 4.52 5.62 -35.87
CA PHE A 826 5.25 6.89 -35.66
C PHE A 826 6.13 6.87 -34.38
N CYS A 827 7.13 6.01 -34.28
CA CYS A 827 7.89 5.83 -33.03
C CYS A 827 9.27 6.51 -33.06
N PHE A 828 9.73 7.03 -31.92
CA PHE A 828 11.06 7.63 -31.78
C PHE A 828 11.34 8.77 -32.78
N TYR A 829 10.30 9.55 -33.13
CA TYR A 829 10.41 10.66 -34.09
C TYR A 829 11.48 11.67 -33.66
N HIS A 830 11.45 12.05 -32.37
CA HIS A 830 12.32 13.04 -31.76
C HIS A 830 13.61 12.46 -31.15
N LEU A 831 13.87 11.15 -31.26
CA LEU A 831 15.03 10.54 -30.64
C LEU A 831 16.31 11.05 -31.32
N THR A 832 17.09 11.88 -30.64
CA THR A 832 18.34 12.48 -31.14
C THR A 832 19.57 11.69 -30.74
N THR A 833 19.56 11.10 -29.53
CA THR A 833 20.71 10.41 -28.95
C THR A 833 20.30 9.05 -28.39
N PHE A 834 20.96 7.99 -28.88
CA PHE A 834 20.88 6.65 -28.32
C PHE A 834 22.25 6.17 -27.84
N TRP A 835 22.31 5.73 -26.57
CA TRP A 835 23.51 5.22 -25.93
C TRP A 835 23.23 3.88 -25.25
N ALA A 836 23.96 2.83 -25.61
CA ALA A 836 23.88 1.55 -24.92
C ALA A 836 25.25 0.97 -24.58
N SER A 837 25.42 0.54 -23.33
CA SER A 837 26.69 0.04 -22.78
C SER A 837 26.54 -1.23 -21.97
N GLN A 838 27.44 -2.19 -22.16
CA GLN A 838 27.55 -3.41 -21.35
C GLN A 838 26.26 -4.25 -21.28
N LEU A 839 25.57 -4.40 -22.42
CA LEU A 839 24.36 -5.21 -22.52
C LEU A 839 24.70 -6.64 -22.94
N LEU A 840 25.17 -7.44 -21.98
CA LEU A 840 25.80 -8.74 -22.23
C LEU A 840 24.90 -9.76 -22.95
N MET A 841 23.61 -9.80 -22.61
CA MET A 841 22.64 -10.73 -23.21
C MET A 841 21.85 -10.14 -24.38
N ALA A 842 22.01 -8.85 -24.69
CA ALA A 842 21.20 -8.18 -25.68
C ALA A 842 21.52 -8.70 -27.09
N ARG A 843 20.49 -9.23 -27.76
CA ARG A 843 20.55 -9.68 -29.15
C ARG A 843 20.08 -8.61 -30.12
N TYR A 844 19.20 -7.73 -29.64
CA TYR A 844 18.59 -6.66 -30.40
C TYR A 844 18.55 -5.39 -29.55
N ILE A 845 18.80 -4.23 -30.15
CA ILE A 845 18.42 -2.96 -29.51
C ILE A 845 16.92 -2.77 -29.72
N TRP A 846 16.46 -2.94 -30.96
CA TRP A 846 15.06 -2.92 -31.32
C TRP A 846 14.68 -4.26 -31.96
N ASN A 847 13.73 -4.97 -31.38
CA ASN A 847 13.24 -6.26 -31.90
C ASN A 847 11.86 -6.09 -32.52
N TRP A 848 11.83 -5.68 -33.79
CA TRP A 848 10.59 -5.62 -34.57
C TRP A 848 10.26 -6.98 -35.18
N ASN A 849 9.01 -7.15 -35.61
CA ASN A 849 8.60 -8.35 -36.33
C ASN A 849 7.88 -7.96 -37.64
N THR A 850 7.52 -8.94 -38.45
CA THR A 850 6.90 -8.72 -39.78
C THR A 850 5.55 -7.98 -39.74
N ILE A 851 4.90 -7.90 -38.59
CA ILE A 851 3.60 -7.24 -38.40
C ILE A 851 3.79 -5.80 -37.91
N TRP A 852 4.90 -5.49 -37.24
CA TRP A 852 5.13 -4.20 -36.58
C TRP A 852 6.39 -3.54 -37.14
N GLN A 853 6.25 -2.70 -38.17
CA GLN A 853 7.38 -2.03 -38.82
C GLN A 853 7.44 -0.51 -38.51
N PRO A 854 8.64 0.06 -38.32
CA PRO A 854 8.81 1.52 -38.21
C PRO A 854 8.46 2.23 -39.52
N SER A 855 7.83 3.41 -39.43
CA SER A 855 7.50 4.28 -40.59
C SER A 855 8.68 5.14 -41.06
N GLU A 856 8.50 5.84 -42.19
CA GLU A 856 9.43 6.85 -42.72
C GLU A 856 9.78 7.98 -41.73
N HIS A 857 8.94 8.19 -40.72
CA HIS A 857 9.12 9.21 -39.70
C HIS A 857 9.87 8.71 -38.46
N SER A 858 10.11 7.41 -38.34
CA SER A 858 10.81 6.83 -37.19
C SER A 858 12.30 7.14 -37.25
N PHE A 859 12.90 7.50 -36.11
CA PHE A 859 14.32 7.85 -36.00
C PHE A 859 14.76 8.99 -36.92
N ARG A 860 13.82 9.87 -37.32
CA ARG A 860 14.10 10.99 -38.22
C ARG A 860 15.16 11.90 -37.62
N ASP A 861 15.01 12.29 -36.37
CA ASP A 861 15.87 13.25 -35.68
C ASP A 861 17.14 12.61 -35.06
N LEU A 862 17.40 11.32 -35.30
CA LEU A 862 18.54 10.61 -34.70
C LEU A 862 19.87 11.13 -35.23
N GLU A 863 20.67 11.76 -34.35
CA GLU A 863 21.97 12.36 -34.69
C GLU A 863 23.16 11.50 -34.21
N PHE A 864 23.03 10.85 -33.05
CA PHE A 864 24.12 10.13 -32.39
C PHE A 864 23.69 8.73 -31.95
N LEU A 865 24.40 7.70 -32.42
CA LEU A 865 24.21 6.31 -32.01
C LEU A 865 25.53 5.75 -31.47
N HIS A 866 25.52 5.36 -30.20
CA HIS A 866 26.67 4.75 -29.51
C HIS A 866 26.31 3.39 -28.92
N LEU A 867 27.16 2.39 -29.20
CA LEU A 867 27.09 1.05 -28.62
C LEU A 867 28.47 0.60 -28.16
N ASP A 868 28.61 0.23 -26.88
CA ASP A 868 29.83 -0.39 -26.37
C ASP A 868 29.57 -1.68 -25.59
N TYR A 869 30.39 -2.70 -25.85
CA TYR A 869 30.41 -3.95 -25.10
C TYR A 869 29.06 -4.69 -25.07
N CYS A 870 28.42 -4.81 -26.24
CA CYS A 870 27.20 -5.59 -26.46
C CYS A 870 27.55 -6.83 -27.32
N PRO A 871 28.18 -7.88 -26.75
CA PRO A 871 28.85 -8.94 -27.51
C PRO A 871 27.90 -9.82 -28.33
N ARG A 872 26.64 -9.99 -27.89
CA ARG A 872 25.63 -10.87 -28.52
C ARG A 872 24.71 -10.15 -29.50
N LEU A 873 24.94 -8.86 -29.74
CA LEU A 873 24.08 -8.05 -30.60
C LEU A 873 24.23 -8.52 -32.05
N ILE A 874 23.12 -8.90 -32.69
CA ILE A 874 23.14 -9.47 -34.05
C ILE A 874 23.15 -8.35 -35.09
N HIS A 875 22.31 -7.34 -34.87
CA HIS A 875 22.21 -6.12 -35.66
C HIS A 875 21.73 -4.97 -34.78
N VAL A 876 21.92 -3.73 -35.24
CA VAL A 876 21.54 -2.53 -34.50
C VAL A 876 20.11 -2.13 -34.85
N LEU A 877 19.86 -1.73 -36.09
CA LEU A 877 18.58 -1.16 -36.54
C LEU A 877 18.24 -1.61 -37.99
N PRO A 878 17.51 -2.71 -38.21
CA PRO A 878 16.92 -3.00 -39.51
C PRO A 878 16.05 -1.86 -40.08
N LEU A 879 16.24 -1.56 -41.36
CA LEU A 879 15.49 -0.57 -42.13
C LEU A 879 14.31 -1.24 -42.83
N SER A 880 13.09 -0.90 -42.41
CA SER A 880 11.83 -1.44 -42.94
C SER A 880 11.57 -1.06 -44.40
N VAL A 881 10.47 -1.58 -44.96
CA VAL A 881 9.98 -1.20 -46.30
C VAL A 881 9.63 0.29 -46.35
N ASP A 882 9.06 0.82 -45.27
CA ASP A 882 8.60 2.21 -45.15
C ASP A 882 9.71 3.19 -44.77
N MET A 883 10.86 2.73 -44.29
CA MET A 883 12.00 3.61 -43.93
C MET A 883 12.92 3.85 -45.12
N THR A 884 13.03 5.09 -45.60
CA THR A 884 13.97 5.40 -46.69
C THR A 884 15.44 5.39 -46.25
N THR A 885 15.76 5.99 -45.09
CA THR A 885 17.11 6.13 -44.51
C THR A 885 17.03 6.71 -43.08
N LEU A 886 18.18 7.01 -42.46
CA LEU A 886 18.31 7.88 -41.28
C LEU A 886 18.82 9.27 -41.69
N PRO A 887 17.93 10.26 -41.89
CA PRO A 887 18.29 11.51 -42.56
C PRO A 887 19.21 12.41 -41.74
N HIS A 888 19.07 12.43 -40.41
CA HIS A 888 19.83 13.32 -39.53
C HIS A 888 21.01 12.67 -38.80
N LEU A 889 21.32 11.39 -39.10
CA LEU A 889 22.43 10.69 -38.42
C LEU A 889 23.76 11.35 -38.74
N VAL A 890 24.44 11.86 -37.72
CA VAL A 890 25.74 12.56 -37.82
C VAL A 890 26.89 11.65 -37.43
N THR A 891 26.74 10.87 -36.35
CA THR A 891 27.81 10.04 -35.76
C THR A 891 27.33 8.64 -35.45
N LEU A 892 28.10 7.66 -35.92
CA LEU A 892 27.92 6.24 -35.63
C LEU A 892 29.16 5.70 -34.90
N GLU A 893 28.98 5.22 -33.67
CA GLU A 893 30.06 4.67 -32.85
C GLU A 893 29.69 3.29 -32.29
N ILE A 894 30.47 2.26 -32.63
CA ILE A 894 30.26 0.89 -32.15
C ILE A 894 31.60 0.27 -31.76
N VAL A 895 31.70 -0.20 -30.51
CA VAL A 895 32.93 -0.68 -29.89
C VAL A 895 32.72 -2.04 -29.22
N CYS A 896 33.54 -3.04 -29.57
CA CYS A 896 33.58 -4.36 -28.93
C CYS A 896 32.25 -5.15 -28.96
N CYS A 897 31.50 -5.08 -30.06
CA CYS A 897 30.27 -5.85 -30.28
C CYS A 897 30.53 -7.02 -31.24
N GLY A 898 30.92 -8.18 -30.68
CA GLY A 898 31.51 -9.30 -31.43
C GLY A 898 30.61 -9.98 -32.46
N ASP A 899 29.32 -10.16 -32.16
CA ASP A 899 28.38 -10.90 -33.02
C ASP A 899 27.69 -10.06 -34.10
N ILE A 900 27.91 -8.74 -34.14
CA ILE A 900 27.28 -7.88 -35.15
C ILE A 900 27.79 -8.29 -36.53
N MET A 901 26.89 -8.76 -37.39
CA MET A 901 27.19 -9.04 -38.80
C MET A 901 26.86 -7.83 -39.68
N GLU A 902 25.86 -7.07 -39.28
CA GLU A 902 25.31 -5.96 -40.04
C GLU A 902 24.69 -4.91 -39.12
N ILE A 903 24.98 -3.63 -39.35
CA ILE A 903 24.47 -2.55 -38.48
C ILE A 903 23.03 -2.20 -38.88
N PHE A 904 22.81 -1.92 -40.18
CA PHE A 904 21.50 -1.54 -40.75
C PHE A 904 21.02 -2.57 -41.81
N PRO A 905 20.48 -3.73 -41.39
CA PRO A 905 19.92 -4.71 -42.32
C PRO A 905 18.71 -4.15 -43.07
N LEU A 906 18.61 -4.44 -44.37
CA LEU A 906 17.43 -4.07 -45.16
C LEU A 906 16.39 -5.19 -45.16
N ASP A 907 15.12 -4.80 -45.20
CA ASP A 907 14.01 -5.70 -45.49
C ASP A 907 14.25 -6.50 -46.79
N PRO A 908 13.93 -7.80 -46.84
CA PRO A 908 14.10 -8.64 -48.03
C PRO A 908 13.51 -8.04 -49.32
N GLU A 909 12.35 -7.37 -49.25
CA GLU A 909 11.72 -6.73 -50.42
C GLU A 909 12.55 -5.60 -51.02
N ARG A 910 13.39 -4.97 -50.20
CA ARG A 910 14.29 -3.89 -50.62
C ARG A 910 15.65 -4.41 -51.07
N GLN A 911 16.10 -5.54 -50.52
CA GLN A 911 17.35 -6.18 -50.95
C GLN A 911 17.29 -6.61 -52.42
N GLU A 912 16.14 -7.09 -52.90
CA GLU A 912 15.94 -7.47 -54.30
C GLU A 912 16.10 -6.29 -55.28
N LYS A 913 15.79 -5.06 -54.84
CA LYS A 913 15.80 -3.86 -55.69
C LYS A 913 17.17 -3.17 -55.78
N GLN A 914 18.19 -3.65 -55.05
CA GLN A 914 19.56 -3.08 -55.01
C GLN A 914 19.61 -1.54 -54.89
N THR A 915 18.71 -0.96 -54.10
CA THR A 915 18.59 0.50 -53.97
C THR A 915 19.74 1.11 -53.16
N ILE A 916 20.29 2.24 -53.59
CA ILE A 916 21.32 2.97 -52.82
C ILE A 916 20.64 3.70 -51.65
N ILE A 917 21.14 3.51 -50.43
CA ILE A 917 20.64 4.14 -49.20
C ILE A 917 21.47 5.37 -48.88
N ASN A 918 20.82 6.54 -48.83
CA ASN A 918 21.50 7.83 -48.68
C ASN A 918 21.46 8.31 -47.23
N PHE A 919 22.62 8.53 -46.61
CA PHE A 919 22.77 9.12 -45.27
C PHE A 919 23.35 10.54 -45.40
N PRO A 920 22.50 11.57 -45.59
CA PRO A 920 22.96 12.88 -46.07
C PRO A 920 23.78 13.66 -45.03
N GLU A 921 23.53 13.48 -43.73
CA GLU A 921 24.20 14.22 -42.64
C GLU A 921 25.36 13.47 -41.96
N LEU A 922 25.65 12.23 -42.36
CA LEU A 922 26.65 11.41 -41.69
C LEU A 922 28.06 11.95 -41.89
N LYS A 923 28.73 12.31 -40.78
CA LYS A 923 30.09 12.89 -40.75
C LYS A 923 31.13 11.93 -40.18
N HIS A 924 30.76 11.11 -39.20
CA HIS A 924 31.73 10.33 -38.41
C HIS A 924 31.29 8.86 -38.28
N ILE A 925 32.16 7.91 -38.67
CA ILE A 925 31.97 6.47 -38.49
C ILE A 925 33.14 5.91 -37.69
N HIS A 926 32.89 5.42 -36.48
CA HIS A 926 33.89 4.82 -35.59
C HIS A 926 33.49 3.38 -35.24
N LEU A 927 34.27 2.42 -35.71
CA LEU A 927 34.05 1.00 -35.53
C LEU A 927 35.31 0.36 -34.95
N HIS A 928 35.19 -0.30 -33.79
CA HIS A 928 36.33 -0.90 -33.12
C HIS A 928 36.00 -2.31 -32.62
N ASP A 929 36.84 -3.27 -32.99
CA ASP A 929 36.76 -4.68 -32.59
C ASP A 929 35.39 -5.34 -32.89
N LEU A 930 34.99 -5.29 -34.16
CA LEU A 930 33.78 -5.92 -34.69
C LEU A 930 34.16 -7.02 -35.69
N PRO A 931 34.67 -8.18 -35.23
CA PRO A 931 35.30 -9.18 -36.08
C PRO A 931 34.35 -9.83 -37.10
N ARG A 932 33.06 -9.92 -36.81
CA ARG A 932 32.05 -10.56 -37.68
C ARG A 932 31.31 -9.58 -38.60
N LEU A 933 31.55 -8.27 -38.47
CA LEU A 933 30.86 -7.25 -39.25
C LEU A 933 31.23 -7.38 -40.73
N GLN A 934 30.25 -7.66 -41.59
CA GLN A 934 30.45 -7.81 -43.04
C GLN A 934 30.07 -6.55 -43.81
N HIS A 935 28.98 -5.91 -43.39
CA HIS A 935 28.38 -4.76 -44.05
C HIS A 935 27.88 -3.73 -43.02
N ILE A 936 28.05 -2.43 -43.31
CA ILE A 936 27.44 -1.37 -42.49
C ILE A 936 25.93 -1.29 -42.76
N CYS A 937 25.52 -1.45 -44.02
CA CYS A 937 24.12 -1.44 -44.45
C CYS A 937 23.90 -2.55 -45.48
N GLY A 938 22.69 -3.11 -45.55
CA GLY A 938 22.35 -4.25 -46.41
C GLY A 938 22.27 -3.98 -47.89
N SER A 939 22.53 -2.74 -48.27
CA SER A 939 22.70 -2.30 -49.65
C SER A 939 23.79 -1.23 -49.70
N ARG A 940 24.06 -0.73 -50.90
CA ARG A 940 25.04 0.32 -51.12
C ARG A 940 24.64 1.57 -50.34
N MET A 941 25.58 2.11 -49.58
CA MET A 941 25.39 3.29 -48.75
C MET A 941 26.04 4.51 -49.43
N LEU A 942 25.37 5.65 -49.45
CA LEU A 942 25.90 6.94 -49.91
C LEU A 942 25.96 7.91 -48.73
N ALA A 943 27.13 8.48 -48.43
CA ALA A 943 27.35 9.42 -47.34
C ALA A 943 28.11 10.66 -47.84
N PRO A 944 27.41 11.68 -48.39
CA PRO A 944 28.06 12.80 -49.09
C PRO A 944 28.82 13.77 -48.16
N LYS A 945 28.46 13.81 -46.88
CA LYS A 945 29.08 14.69 -45.86
C LYS A 945 30.13 14.00 -44.99
N LEU A 946 30.55 12.78 -45.34
CA LEU A 946 31.49 12.00 -44.53
C LEU A 946 32.85 12.70 -44.38
N GLU A 947 33.30 12.88 -43.14
CA GLU A 947 34.56 13.59 -42.82
C GLU A 947 35.62 12.64 -42.26
N THR A 948 35.22 11.71 -41.37
CA THR A 948 36.14 10.80 -40.69
C THR A 948 35.60 9.38 -40.59
N ILE A 949 36.46 8.41 -40.89
CA ILE A 949 36.22 6.98 -40.67
C ILE A 949 37.37 6.48 -39.78
N LYS A 950 37.04 5.76 -38.72
CA LYS A 950 38.00 5.11 -37.83
C LYS A 950 37.59 3.66 -37.67
N ILE A 951 38.38 2.74 -38.23
CA ILE A 951 38.06 1.31 -38.23
C ILE A 951 39.26 0.57 -37.65
N ARG A 952 39.04 -0.26 -36.63
CA ARG A 952 40.04 -1.19 -36.11
C ARG A 952 39.43 -2.52 -35.72
N GLY A 953 40.14 -3.62 -35.97
CA GLY A 953 39.67 -4.96 -35.59
C GLY A 953 38.46 -5.49 -36.39
N CYS A 954 37.98 -4.76 -37.41
CA CYS A 954 36.81 -5.13 -38.22
C CYS A 954 37.19 -5.91 -39.49
N TRP A 955 37.87 -7.05 -39.34
CA TRP A 955 38.52 -7.77 -40.44
C TRP A 955 37.58 -8.35 -41.52
N SER A 956 36.31 -8.57 -41.18
CA SER A 956 35.32 -9.11 -42.12
C SER A 956 34.60 -8.03 -42.94
N LEU A 957 34.83 -6.74 -42.64
CA LEU A 957 34.13 -5.63 -43.28
C LEU A 957 34.71 -5.42 -44.68
N LYS A 958 33.88 -5.57 -45.71
CA LYS A 958 34.36 -5.60 -47.10
C LYS A 958 34.22 -4.30 -47.87
N ARG A 959 33.34 -3.39 -47.44
CA ARG A 959 32.93 -2.20 -48.22
C ARG A 959 32.76 -0.97 -47.35
N LEU A 960 33.04 0.20 -47.93
CA LEU A 960 32.82 1.51 -47.33
C LEU A 960 31.66 2.25 -48.03
N PRO A 961 31.05 3.27 -47.39
CA PRO A 961 29.98 4.06 -48.01
C PRO A 961 30.52 4.87 -49.19
N ALA A 962 29.82 4.95 -50.32
CA ALA A 962 30.14 5.87 -51.40
C ALA A 962 30.14 7.34 -50.89
N VAL A 963 31.09 8.14 -51.37
CA VAL A 963 31.31 9.52 -50.92
C VAL A 963 31.25 10.51 -52.07
N ALA A 964 30.94 11.77 -51.76
CA ALA A 964 31.06 12.87 -52.73
C ALA A 964 32.53 13.31 -52.89
N LYS A 965 32.80 14.38 -53.66
CA LYS A 965 34.16 14.91 -53.96
C LYS A 965 35.02 15.32 -52.74
N LYS A 966 34.55 15.17 -51.50
CA LYS A 966 35.33 15.40 -50.28
C LYS A 966 36.06 14.11 -49.90
N PHE A 967 37.35 14.22 -49.60
CA PHE A 967 38.19 13.07 -49.23
C PHE A 967 38.18 12.83 -47.70
N PRO A 968 37.32 11.95 -47.15
CA PRO A 968 37.32 11.64 -45.71
C PRO A 968 38.65 11.05 -45.26
N LYS A 969 39.02 11.34 -44.02
CA LYS A 969 40.19 10.74 -43.36
C LYS A 969 39.81 9.35 -42.84
N VAL A 970 40.56 8.32 -43.21
CA VAL A 970 40.30 6.93 -42.80
C VAL A 970 41.47 6.43 -41.93
N ASP A 971 41.29 6.33 -40.61
CA ASP A 971 42.27 5.68 -39.73
C ASP A 971 41.95 4.18 -39.65
N CYS A 972 42.83 3.35 -40.21
CA CYS A 972 42.58 1.91 -40.35
C CYS A 972 43.86 1.06 -40.46
N GLU A 973 43.73 -0.24 -40.25
CA GLU A 973 44.82 -1.19 -40.53
C GLU A 973 45.07 -1.33 -42.04
N LYS A 974 46.35 -1.41 -42.41
CA LYS A 974 46.75 -1.50 -43.82
C LYS A 974 46.27 -2.79 -44.49
N ASP A 975 46.43 -3.94 -43.82
CA ASP A 975 46.03 -5.24 -44.37
C ASP A 975 44.51 -5.30 -44.66
N TRP A 976 43.70 -4.67 -43.80
CA TRP A 976 42.26 -4.56 -44.01
C TRP A 976 41.95 -3.63 -45.19
N TRP A 977 42.58 -2.45 -45.26
CA TRP A 977 42.42 -1.50 -46.36
C TRP A 977 42.71 -2.13 -47.73
N ASP A 978 43.78 -2.92 -47.82
CA ASP A 978 44.20 -3.62 -49.04
C ASP A 978 43.23 -4.76 -49.43
N SER A 979 42.38 -5.23 -48.50
CA SER A 979 41.38 -6.30 -48.72
C SER A 979 39.97 -5.80 -49.08
N LEU A 980 39.76 -4.48 -49.12
CA LEU A 980 38.45 -3.87 -49.45
C LEU A 980 38.03 -4.16 -50.91
N GLU A 981 36.75 -4.45 -51.10
CA GLU A 981 36.13 -4.65 -52.41
C GLU A 981 35.71 -3.31 -53.02
N TRP A 982 36.23 -2.97 -54.21
CA TRP A 982 35.89 -1.74 -54.95
C TRP A 982 35.21 -2.09 -56.28
N HIS A 983 34.15 -1.36 -56.65
CA HIS A 983 33.41 -1.60 -57.89
C HIS A 983 33.97 -0.78 -59.05
N GLU A 984 34.34 -1.46 -60.13
CA GLU A 984 34.70 -0.81 -61.39
C GLU A 984 33.46 -0.15 -62.01
N GLY A 985 33.45 1.18 -62.12
CA GLY A 985 32.39 1.96 -62.76
C GLY A 985 31.56 2.87 -61.84
N ASP A 986 31.66 2.75 -60.51
CA ASP A 986 31.02 3.70 -59.58
C ASP A 986 31.96 4.86 -59.26
N VAL A 987 31.72 6.03 -59.87
CA VAL A 987 32.55 7.24 -59.72
C VAL A 987 32.64 7.76 -58.28
N ASN A 988 31.71 7.36 -57.40
CA ASN A 988 31.64 7.78 -56.01
C ASN A 988 32.16 6.70 -55.03
N HIS A 989 32.66 5.57 -55.53
CA HIS A 989 33.16 4.45 -54.71
C HIS A 989 34.50 3.92 -55.25
N HIS A 990 35.55 4.74 -55.09
CA HIS A 990 36.92 4.42 -55.52
C HIS A 990 37.94 4.77 -54.40
N PRO A 991 39.04 4.01 -54.21
CA PRO A 991 40.02 4.27 -53.16
C PRO A 991 40.61 5.69 -53.17
N SER A 992 40.74 6.30 -54.35
CA SER A 992 41.25 7.66 -54.51
C SER A 992 40.40 8.71 -53.81
N LEU A 993 39.12 8.42 -53.52
CA LEU A 993 38.21 9.32 -52.84
C LEU A 993 38.42 9.35 -51.33
N TYR A 994 39.39 8.61 -50.79
CA TYR A 994 39.66 8.54 -49.35
C TYR A 994 41.11 8.92 -49.05
N LYS A 995 41.35 9.40 -47.83
CA LYS A 995 42.69 9.67 -47.30
C LYS A 995 43.01 8.67 -46.19
N PRO A 996 43.51 7.46 -46.53
CA PRO A 996 43.88 6.48 -45.52
C PRO A 996 45.08 6.95 -44.71
N THR A 997 45.01 6.72 -43.40
CA THR A 997 46.08 6.93 -42.43
C THR A 997 46.24 5.62 -41.68
N HIS A 998 47.41 4.99 -41.80
CA HIS A 998 47.67 3.72 -41.15
C HIS A 998 48.44 3.93 -39.85
N SER A 999 48.02 3.25 -38.79
CA SER A 999 48.74 3.28 -37.51
C SER A 999 50.16 2.74 -37.66
N ARG A 1000 51.16 3.47 -37.14
CA ARG A 1000 52.57 3.04 -37.09
C ARG A 1000 52.81 1.82 -36.19
N TYR A 1001 51.86 1.51 -35.31
CA TYR A 1001 51.97 0.47 -34.28
C TYR A 1001 51.32 -0.88 -34.64
N TYR A 1002 50.81 -1.04 -35.87
CA TYR A 1002 50.27 -2.33 -36.29
C TYR A 1002 51.40 -3.36 -36.48
N LYS A 1003 51.66 -4.18 -35.45
CA LYS A 1003 52.52 -5.37 -35.59
C LYS A 1003 51.75 -6.46 -36.33
N LYS A 1004 52.30 -6.88 -37.47
CA LYS A 1004 51.86 -8.06 -38.22
C LYS A 1004 51.93 -9.30 -37.31
N SER A 1005 50.84 -9.66 -36.64
CA SER A 1005 50.78 -10.89 -35.85
C SER A 1005 50.71 -12.08 -36.81
N GLN A 1006 51.85 -12.69 -37.10
CA GLN A 1006 51.94 -14.01 -37.75
C GLN A 1006 51.31 -15.07 -36.83
N LEU A 1007 49.98 -15.21 -36.82
CA LEU A 1007 49.31 -16.41 -36.33
C LEU A 1007 48.07 -16.66 -37.21
N PRO A 1008 47.88 -17.89 -37.73
CA PRO A 1008 46.72 -18.19 -38.55
C PRO A 1008 45.46 -18.13 -37.68
N ARG A 1009 44.64 -17.11 -37.89
CA ARG A 1009 43.31 -16.95 -37.28
C ARG A 1009 42.34 -17.88 -37.98
N GLY A 1010 42.28 -19.11 -37.52
CA GLY A 1010 41.42 -20.15 -38.10
C GLY A 1010 41.55 -21.47 -37.38
N SER A 1011 41.19 -21.52 -36.09
CA SER A 1011 40.80 -22.77 -35.42
C SER A 1011 40.05 -22.43 -34.14
N VAL A 1012 38.73 -22.55 -34.20
CA VAL A 1012 37.87 -22.69 -33.02
C VAL A 1012 38.13 -24.10 -32.48
N LEU A 1013 38.71 -24.23 -31.29
CA LEU A 1013 38.69 -25.48 -30.54
C LEU A 1013 37.25 -25.68 -30.02
N ARG A 1014 36.72 -26.89 -30.28
CA ARG A 1014 35.36 -27.34 -29.98
C ARG A 1014 35.02 -27.31 -28.49
#